data_AF-V9GF95-F1
#
_entry.id   AF-V9GF95-F1
#
_cell.length_a   1.000
_cell.length_b   1.000
_cell.length_c   1.000
_cell.angle_alpha   90.00
_cell.angle_beta   90.00
_cell.angle_gamma   90.00
#
_symmetry.space_group_name_H-M   'P 1'
#
loop_
_entity.id
_entity.type
_entity.pdbx_description
1 polymer ?
#
loop_
_entity_poly.entity_id
_entity_poly.type
_entity_poly.pdbx_seq_one_letter_code
_entity_poly.pdbx_strand_id
1 'polypeptide(L)'
;MLTTEQVGEFYLDLQQEGLESAIALIHSRFSTNTFPSWERAHPYRFMIHNGEINTLRGNVNWMHARQSLFEHELFGDDLEKVKPVINPDGSDTGMFDNTFEFLYLSGRSLPHVAMMMVPEPWNNHESMDPTKKAFYEYHSTLMEPWDGPAAMAFTDGVQIGATLDRNGLRPSRYYVTKDDLIILSSEAGVLDVPPENVLYKDRLRPGRMLLVDTKEGRIISDEEVKASIAAELPYSDWLDEHLVELHDLPEAPELPDPKHENVRQLQQAFGYTYEELRKVLEPMAITGAEAVASMGYDAPLAVLSDRPQRLFNYFKQMFAQVTNPPIDAIREELVTSTATTIGPERNLLQPEPESCRHIRLDSPVLSNEEFAKLRHIRRPGFKSMTIPIFFPAAEGAEGMRKAINTLCEAADRVIAKGHNILILSDRGLDKDNAAIPSLLAVSSLHHHLIRQGTRTKVAIMLESGEPREVHHYALLLGYGVSAVNPYLAFETLDDMIQEGMLRGISHEKAVKNYIKAASKSVVKVLSKMGISTIQSYRGAQIFEAVGLKEDFVESYFTRTPSRIGGIGLEEVAKETLAHHDRAFTDKDGNDKVLDSAGEYQWRATGKSICSTRERSICCSKPCGLMIIRHIRNTQSWCKARMSSI
;
A
#
# COMPACT_ATOMS: atom_id res chain seq x y z
N MET A 1 -31.91 -9.92 12.78
CA MET A 1 -31.64 -8.59 12.21
C MET A 1 -32.91 -8.09 11.58
N LEU A 2 -33.28 -6.85 11.88
CA LEU A 2 -34.56 -6.23 11.54
C LEU A 2 -34.46 -5.52 10.19
N THR A 3 -35.56 -5.45 9.44
CA THR A 3 -35.69 -4.48 8.34
C THR A 3 -35.91 -3.07 8.90
N THR A 4 -35.75 -2.03 8.08
CA THR A 4 -35.97 -0.64 8.50
C THR A 4 -37.37 -0.40 9.05
N GLU A 5 -38.39 -1.04 8.48
CA GLU A 5 -39.78 -0.96 8.95
C GLU A 5 -39.99 -1.63 10.32
N GLN A 6 -39.28 -2.74 10.57
CA GLN A 6 -39.41 -3.51 11.80
C GLN A 6 -38.73 -2.87 13.01
N VAL A 7 -37.83 -1.90 12.83
CA VAL A 7 -37.10 -1.27 13.95
C VAL A 7 -38.07 -0.61 14.93
N GLY A 8 -39.02 0.17 14.41
CA GLY A 8 -40.04 0.83 15.23
C GLY A 8 -41.04 -0.15 15.86
N GLU A 9 -41.30 -1.30 15.23
CA GLU A 9 -42.17 -2.34 15.78
C GLU A 9 -41.50 -3.14 16.91
N PHE A 10 -40.19 -3.33 16.82
CA PHE A 10 -39.42 -4.10 17.80
C PHE A 10 -39.06 -3.26 19.03
N TYR A 11 -38.60 -2.02 18.84
CA TYR A 11 -38.26 -1.10 19.93
C TYR A 11 -39.45 -0.18 20.23
N LEU A 12 -40.35 -0.64 21.10
CA LEU A 12 -41.56 0.09 21.49
C LEU A 12 -41.28 1.47 22.10
N ASP A 13 -40.08 1.67 22.67
CA ASP A 13 -39.64 2.97 23.19
C ASP A 13 -39.61 4.05 22.10
N LEU A 14 -39.33 3.68 20.84
CA LEU A 14 -39.34 4.61 19.69
C LEU A 14 -40.74 5.10 19.32
N GLN A 15 -41.80 4.42 19.81
CA GLN A 15 -43.19 4.83 19.58
C GLN A 15 -43.74 5.71 20.70
N GLN A 16 -42.97 5.91 21.78
CA GLN A 16 -43.41 6.73 22.91
C GLN A 16 -43.28 8.21 22.57
N GLU A 17 -44.36 8.98 22.72
CA GLU A 17 -44.37 10.44 22.47
C GLU A 17 -43.37 11.20 23.35
N GLY A 18 -43.03 10.66 24.52
CA GLY A 18 -42.04 11.26 25.42
C GLY A 18 -40.58 11.07 24.97
N LEU A 19 -40.31 10.29 23.93
CA LEU A 19 -38.97 10.13 23.37
C LEU A 19 -38.69 11.27 22.38
N GLU A 20 -38.15 12.36 22.89
CA GLU A 20 -37.72 13.51 22.09
C GLU A 20 -36.19 13.55 21.96
N SER A 21 -35.69 13.96 20.80
CA SER A 21 -34.25 14.14 20.56
C SER A 21 -33.99 15.29 19.60
N ALA A 22 -32.93 16.06 19.88
CA ALA A 22 -32.41 17.08 18.95
C ALA A 22 -31.56 16.49 17.82
N ILE A 23 -31.01 15.27 18.02
CA ILE A 23 -30.10 14.60 17.08
C ILE A 23 -30.57 13.17 16.84
N ALA A 24 -30.59 12.75 15.57
CA ALA A 24 -30.87 11.36 15.20
C ALA A 24 -29.90 10.90 14.11
N LEU A 25 -29.26 9.75 14.33
CA LEU A 25 -28.47 9.04 13.35
C LEU A 25 -29.13 7.70 13.03
N ILE A 26 -29.47 7.49 11.76
CA ILE A 26 -30.19 6.29 11.30
C ILE A 26 -29.37 5.67 10.18
N HIS A 27 -29.19 4.36 10.22
CA HIS A 27 -28.43 3.64 9.21
C HIS A 27 -29.06 2.30 8.86
N SER A 28 -29.11 2.00 7.56
CA SER A 28 -29.47 0.69 7.04
C SER A 28 -28.25 0.08 6.36
N ARG A 29 -27.81 -1.08 6.85
CA ARG A 29 -26.58 -1.75 6.41
C ARG A 29 -26.87 -2.83 5.39
N PHE A 30 -26.12 -2.84 4.29
CA PHE A 30 -26.09 -3.96 3.35
C PHE A 30 -24.83 -4.82 3.60
N SER A 31 -25.01 -6.11 3.87
CA SER A 31 -23.90 -7.03 4.16
C SER A 31 -23.65 -7.98 2.99
N THR A 32 -22.39 -8.33 2.76
CA THR A 32 -21.97 -9.44 1.88
C THR A 32 -22.16 -10.83 2.50
N ASN A 33 -22.60 -10.89 3.76
CA ASN A 33 -22.78 -12.11 4.53
C ASN A 33 -24.28 -12.40 4.68
N THR A 34 -24.65 -13.68 4.62
CA THR A 34 -26.03 -14.14 4.87
C THR A 34 -26.32 -14.33 6.36
N PHE A 35 -25.29 -14.39 7.21
CA PHE A 35 -25.45 -14.54 8.65
C PHE A 35 -25.59 -13.17 9.34
N PRO A 36 -26.72 -12.89 10.00
CA PRO A 36 -26.92 -11.65 10.72
C PRO A 36 -26.05 -11.59 11.99
N SER A 37 -25.43 -10.44 12.26
CA SER A 37 -24.77 -10.13 13.53
C SER A 37 -25.31 -8.81 14.06
N TRP A 38 -25.79 -8.82 15.31
CA TRP A 38 -26.31 -7.64 15.99
C TRP A 38 -25.22 -6.62 16.29
N GLU A 39 -24.03 -7.09 16.67
CA GLU A 39 -22.87 -6.24 17.02
C GLU A 39 -22.31 -5.46 15.83
N ARG A 40 -22.66 -5.87 14.60
CA ARG A 40 -22.25 -5.20 13.35
C ARG A 40 -23.35 -4.31 12.77
N ALA A 41 -24.47 -4.16 13.47
CA ALA A 41 -25.49 -3.19 13.12
C ALA A 41 -24.99 -1.79 13.49
N HIS A 42 -25.31 -0.81 12.64
CA HIS A 42 -25.08 0.60 12.93
C HIS A 42 -26.34 1.20 13.59
N PRO A 43 -26.25 2.39 14.21
CA PRO A 43 -25.04 3.20 14.45
C PRO A 43 -24.02 2.54 15.39
N TYR A 44 -22.74 2.90 15.23
CA TYR A 44 -21.73 2.65 16.25
C TYR A 44 -21.79 3.76 17.31
N ARG A 45 -20.79 3.85 18.22
CA ARG A 45 -20.87 4.71 19.40
C ARG A 45 -20.90 6.18 19.02
N PHE A 46 -20.03 6.59 18.10
CA PHE A 46 -19.92 7.97 17.65
C PHE A 46 -20.43 8.15 16.23
N MET A 47 -20.52 7.11 15.40
CA MET A 47 -20.76 7.31 13.96
C MET A 47 -21.62 6.29 13.23
N ILE A 48 -22.08 6.74 12.06
CA ILE A 48 -22.56 5.92 10.96
C ILE A 48 -21.62 6.09 9.76
N HIS A 49 -21.46 5.03 8.99
CA HIS A 49 -20.62 5.01 7.80
C HIS A 49 -21.33 4.24 6.70
N ASN A 50 -21.47 4.87 5.54
CA ASN A 50 -21.90 4.23 4.31
C ASN A 50 -20.70 4.15 3.37
N GLY A 51 -20.16 2.95 3.17
CA GLY A 51 -18.87 2.82 2.49
C GLY A 51 -18.11 1.57 2.86
N GLU A 52 -16.83 1.55 2.50
CA GLU A 52 -15.87 0.52 2.86
C GLU A 52 -14.47 1.14 2.98
N ILE A 53 -13.74 0.81 4.05
CA ILE A 53 -12.36 1.31 4.25
C ILE A 53 -11.40 0.32 3.61
N ASN A 54 -10.79 0.69 2.48
CA ASN A 54 -9.92 -0.20 1.70
C ASN A 54 -8.48 -0.27 2.22
N THR A 55 -8.08 0.66 3.09
CA THR A 55 -6.77 0.72 3.74
C THR A 55 -6.75 0.06 5.13
N LEU A 56 -7.87 -0.54 5.55
CA LEU A 56 -8.11 -1.01 6.91
C LEU A 56 -6.96 -1.81 7.51
N ARG A 57 -6.42 -2.80 6.78
CA ARG A 57 -5.33 -3.65 7.28
C ARG A 57 -4.08 -2.85 7.67
N GLY A 58 -3.69 -1.87 6.84
CA GLY A 58 -2.56 -0.99 7.13
C GLY A 58 -2.82 -0.17 8.38
N ASN A 59 -3.99 0.46 8.44
CA ASN A 59 -4.35 1.34 9.55
C ASN A 59 -4.40 0.59 10.89
N VAL A 60 -4.97 -0.61 10.89
CA VAL A 60 -5.01 -1.48 12.09
C VAL A 60 -3.60 -1.90 12.51
N ASN A 61 -2.73 -2.27 11.57
CA ASN A 61 -1.35 -2.65 11.85
C ASN A 61 -0.56 -1.48 12.45
N TRP A 62 -0.71 -0.26 11.91
CA TRP A 62 -0.05 0.93 12.42
C TRP A 62 -0.58 1.36 13.79
N MET A 63 -1.90 1.35 13.99
CA MET A 63 -2.49 1.60 15.31
C MET A 63 -1.97 0.61 16.34
N HIS A 64 -1.88 -0.68 16.02
CA HIS A 64 -1.28 -1.67 16.90
C HIS A 64 0.19 -1.37 17.22
N ALA A 65 0.99 -0.93 16.25
CA ALA A 65 2.39 -0.55 16.47
C ALA A 65 2.52 0.68 17.38
N ARG A 66 1.61 1.66 17.23
CA ARG A 66 1.57 2.91 18.01
C ARG A 66 1.12 2.74 19.45
N GLN A 67 0.46 1.65 19.81
CA GLN A 67 0.03 1.38 21.20
C GLN A 67 1.17 1.43 22.22
N SER A 68 2.41 1.18 21.78
CA SER A 68 3.62 1.27 22.60
C SER A 68 4.02 2.70 22.97
N LEU A 69 3.52 3.71 22.24
CA LEU A 69 3.82 5.13 22.40
C LEU A 69 2.65 5.93 23.00
N PHE A 70 1.48 5.31 23.18
CA PHE A 70 0.33 6.02 23.74
C PHE A 70 0.57 6.34 25.20
N GLU A 71 0.49 7.62 25.51
CA GLU A 71 0.52 8.19 26.84
C GLU A 71 -0.34 9.46 26.81
N HIS A 72 -1.25 9.64 27.77
CA HIS A 72 -2.05 10.85 27.86
C HIS A 72 -2.59 11.04 29.26
N GLU A 73 -2.57 12.27 29.75
CA GLU A 73 -3.00 12.62 31.12
C GLU A 73 -4.47 12.28 31.37
N LEU A 74 -5.35 12.48 30.37
CA LEU A 74 -6.79 12.19 30.50
C LEU A 74 -7.12 10.70 30.73
N PHE A 75 -6.27 9.79 30.25
CA PHE A 75 -6.47 8.35 30.47
C PHE A 75 -5.74 7.85 31.72
N GLY A 76 -4.63 8.48 32.11
CA GLY A 76 -3.83 8.07 33.27
C GLY A 76 -3.52 6.56 33.25
N ASP A 77 -3.72 5.90 34.39
CA ASP A 77 -3.48 4.46 34.55
C ASP A 77 -4.51 3.58 33.81
N ASP A 78 -5.66 4.14 33.40
CA ASP A 78 -6.72 3.38 32.72
C ASP A 78 -6.41 3.12 31.24
N LEU A 79 -5.37 3.75 30.68
CA LEU A 79 -4.97 3.55 29.28
C LEU A 79 -4.68 2.07 28.95
N GLU A 80 -4.14 1.31 29.90
CA GLU A 80 -3.87 -0.12 29.71
C GLU A 80 -5.17 -0.94 29.58
N LYS A 81 -6.29 -0.49 30.15
CA LYS A 81 -7.60 -1.14 30.01
C LYS A 81 -8.20 -0.93 28.62
N VAL A 82 -7.78 0.12 27.92
CA VAL A 82 -8.25 0.47 26.57
C VAL A 82 -7.49 -0.33 25.50
N LYS A 83 -6.32 -0.89 25.81
CA LYS A 83 -5.52 -1.67 24.86
C LYS A 83 -6.07 -3.11 24.73
N PRO A 84 -6.20 -3.67 23.51
CA PRO A 84 -5.98 -3.02 22.21
C PRO A 84 -7.11 -2.05 21.85
N VAL A 85 -6.76 -0.89 21.28
CA VAL A 85 -7.73 0.16 20.93
C VAL A 85 -8.75 -0.34 19.91
N ILE A 86 -8.29 -1.12 18.94
CA ILE A 86 -9.12 -1.66 17.87
C ILE A 86 -9.54 -3.08 18.23
N ASN A 87 -10.84 -3.36 18.20
CA ASN A 87 -11.36 -4.71 18.28
C ASN A 87 -11.17 -5.45 16.93
N PRO A 88 -10.35 -6.51 16.85
CA PRO A 88 -10.06 -7.22 15.60
C PRO A 88 -11.27 -7.98 15.03
N ASP A 89 -12.29 -8.28 15.83
CA ASP A 89 -13.49 -9.02 15.39
C ASP A 89 -14.60 -8.11 14.82
N GLY A 90 -14.41 -6.79 14.95
CA GLY A 90 -15.34 -5.76 14.49
C GLY A 90 -15.48 -5.67 12.96
N SER A 91 -16.43 -4.87 12.49
CA SER A 91 -16.43 -4.46 11.07
C SER A 91 -15.39 -3.36 10.85
N ASP A 92 -15.07 -3.09 9.59
CA ASP A 92 -14.24 -1.95 9.17
C ASP A 92 -14.64 -0.63 9.85
N THR A 93 -15.94 -0.32 9.86
CA THR A 93 -16.51 0.85 10.51
C THR A 93 -16.36 0.78 12.02
N GLY A 94 -16.56 -0.38 12.64
CA GLY A 94 -16.37 -0.52 14.09
C GLY A 94 -14.92 -0.25 14.50
N MET A 95 -13.95 -0.71 13.71
CA MET A 95 -12.53 -0.44 13.93
C MET A 95 -12.19 1.05 13.74
N PHE A 96 -12.84 1.72 12.78
CA PHE A 96 -12.74 3.17 12.60
C PHE A 96 -13.34 3.92 13.80
N ASP A 97 -14.56 3.56 14.23
CA ASP A 97 -15.25 4.15 15.38
C ASP A 97 -14.44 4.00 16.66
N ASN A 98 -13.80 2.85 16.89
CA ASN A 98 -12.90 2.66 18.05
C ASN A 98 -11.72 3.64 18.05
N THR A 99 -11.10 3.86 16.88
CA THR A 99 -9.98 4.79 16.75
C THR A 99 -10.47 6.24 16.89
N PHE A 100 -11.62 6.55 16.30
CA PHE A 100 -12.25 7.87 16.36
C PHE A 100 -12.64 8.24 17.80
N GLU A 101 -13.32 7.33 18.51
CA GLU A 101 -13.65 7.46 19.93
C GLU A 101 -12.39 7.68 20.78
N PHE A 102 -11.35 6.87 20.55
CA PHE A 102 -10.10 6.97 21.31
C PHE A 102 -9.43 8.34 21.16
N LEU A 103 -9.38 8.89 19.93
CA LEU A 103 -8.80 10.21 19.66
C LEU A 103 -9.67 11.36 20.17
N TYR A 104 -10.99 11.21 20.15
CA TYR A 104 -11.90 12.20 20.73
C TYR A 104 -11.75 12.24 22.26
N LEU A 105 -11.78 11.08 22.91
CA LEU A 105 -11.61 10.96 24.36
C LEU A 105 -10.21 11.36 24.84
N SER A 106 -9.21 11.42 23.95
CA SER A 106 -7.91 11.99 24.25
C SER A 106 -7.90 13.53 24.24
N GLY A 107 -9.04 14.20 24.00
CA GLY A 107 -9.19 15.65 24.13
C GLY A 107 -9.26 16.44 22.82
N ARG A 108 -9.25 15.77 21.65
CA ARG A 108 -9.43 16.44 20.36
C ARG A 108 -10.90 16.67 20.06
N SER A 109 -11.23 17.76 19.37
CA SER A 109 -12.59 18.01 18.91
C SER A 109 -13.02 16.99 17.84
N LEU A 110 -14.32 16.70 17.74
CA LEU A 110 -14.89 15.85 16.67
C LEU A 110 -14.39 16.21 15.26
N PRO A 111 -14.48 17.48 14.82
CA PRO A 111 -14.01 17.86 13.49
C PRO A 111 -12.50 17.66 13.31
N HIS A 112 -11.69 17.86 14.36
CA HIS A 112 -10.24 17.61 14.30
C HIS A 112 -9.94 16.13 14.04
N VAL A 113 -10.59 15.22 14.79
CA VAL A 113 -10.42 13.78 14.59
C VAL A 113 -10.82 13.37 13.18
N ALA A 114 -11.95 13.89 12.68
CA ALA A 114 -12.41 13.62 11.32
C ALA A 114 -11.41 14.13 10.25
N MET A 115 -10.87 15.35 10.42
CA MET A 115 -9.85 15.90 9.51
C MET A 115 -8.54 15.11 9.56
N MET A 116 -8.18 14.55 10.71
CA MET A 116 -6.96 13.75 10.87
C MET A 116 -7.09 12.36 10.24
N MET A 117 -8.22 11.67 10.46
CA MET A 117 -8.44 10.32 9.95
C MET A 117 -8.82 10.28 8.47
N VAL A 118 -9.61 11.26 8.00
CA VAL A 118 -10.07 11.39 6.61
C VAL A 118 -9.66 12.75 6.04
N PRO A 119 -8.34 12.97 5.80
CA PRO A 119 -7.85 14.26 5.33
C PRO A 119 -8.18 14.52 3.86
N GLU A 120 -8.45 15.79 3.56
CA GLU A 120 -8.60 16.34 2.21
C GLU A 120 -7.39 16.03 1.31
N PRO A 121 -7.57 16.01 -0.02
CA PRO A 121 -6.43 15.93 -0.93
C PRO A 121 -5.66 17.26 -0.90
N TRP A 122 -4.53 17.29 -0.20
CA TRP A 122 -3.73 18.52 0.03
C TRP A 122 -2.43 18.60 -0.80
N ASN A 123 -1.81 17.46 -1.14
CA ASN A 123 -0.49 17.40 -1.79
C ASN A 123 -0.41 18.21 -3.11
N ASN A 124 -1.40 18.01 -3.99
CA ASN A 124 -1.44 18.61 -5.32
C ASN A 124 -2.43 19.78 -5.43
N HIS A 125 -2.90 20.31 -4.29
CA HIS A 125 -3.94 21.35 -4.26
C HIS A 125 -3.31 22.76 -4.16
N GLU A 126 -2.95 23.34 -5.30
CA GLU A 126 -2.21 24.62 -5.37
C GLU A 126 -2.94 25.82 -4.75
N SER A 127 -4.28 25.84 -4.79
CA SER A 127 -5.09 26.95 -4.25
C SER A 127 -5.52 26.77 -2.78
N MET A 128 -4.95 25.80 -2.06
CA MET A 128 -5.28 25.56 -0.66
C MET A 128 -4.67 26.65 0.22
N ASP A 129 -5.40 27.08 1.25
CA ASP A 129 -4.84 27.97 2.28
C ASP A 129 -3.56 27.37 2.89
N PRO A 130 -2.45 28.13 3.00
CA PRO A 130 -1.18 27.63 3.51
C PRO A 130 -1.28 27.07 4.93
N THR A 131 -2.08 27.69 5.81
CA THR A 131 -2.27 27.24 7.20
C THR A 131 -2.96 25.88 7.23
N LYS A 132 -3.98 25.71 6.39
CA LYS A 132 -4.67 24.42 6.23
C LYS A 132 -3.76 23.35 5.63
N LYS A 133 -2.93 23.73 4.66
CA LYS A 133 -1.94 22.80 4.07
C LYS A 133 -0.92 22.35 5.12
N ALA A 134 -0.41 23.26 5.93
CA ALA A 134 0.51 22.96 7.03
C ALA A 134 -0.12 22.02 8.08
N PHE A 135 -1.40 22.23 8.42
CA PHE A 135 -2.13 21.31 9.30
C PHE A 135 -2.14 19.88 8.74
N TYR A 136 -2.51 19.70 7.46
CA TYR A 136 -2.58 18.36 6.86
C TYR A 136 -1.20 17.73 6.66
N GLU A 137 -0.19 18.52 6.30
CA GLU A 137 1.19 18.06 6.16
C GLU A 137 1.75 17.58 7.50
N TYR A 138 1.55 18.33 8.58
CA TYR A 138 1.92 17.92 9.93
C TYR A 138 1.20 16.61 10.34
N HIS A 139 -0.12 16.54 10.18
CA HIS A 139 -0.88 15.34 10.57
C HIS A 139 -0.54 14.12 9.71
N SER A 140 -0.10 14.31 8.46
CA SER A 140 0.41 13.22 7.63
C SER A 140 1.67 12.56 8.21
N THR A 141 2.43 13.23 9.07
CA THR A 141 3.57 12.61 9.77
C THR A 141 3.15 11.74 10.96
N LEU A 142 1.94 11.95 11.49
CA LEU A 142 1.39 11.25 12.65
C LEU A 142 0.55 10.03 12.28
N MET A 143 -0.31 10.16 11.27
CA MET A 143 -1.28 9.13 10.91
C MET A 143 -1.49 9.09 9.40
N GLU A 144 -1.49 7.87 8.87
CA GLU A 144 -1.93 7.59 7.51
C GLU A 144 -3.45 7.76 7.35
N PRO A 145 -3.92 8.24 6.18
CA PRO A 145 -5.34 8.35 5.90
C PRO A 145 -6.05 7.00 5.95
N TRP A 146 -7.23 6.98 6.57
CA TRP A 146 -8.19 5.89 6.50
C TRP A 146 -9.02 6.03 5.23
N ASP A 147 -8.44 5.59 4.12
CA ASP A 147 -8.98 5.73 2.77
C ASP A 147 -10.03 4.67 2.42
N GLY A 148 -10.85 4.98 1.42
CA GLY A 148 -11.96 4.16 0.93
C GLY A 148 -13.23 5.01 0.68
N PRO A 149 -14.21 4.50 -0.10
CA PRO A 149 -15.49 5.19 -0.26
C PRO A 149 -16.15 5.39 1.10
N ALA A 150 -16.49 6.62 1.45
CA ALA A 150 -17.10 6.90 2.74
C ALA A 150 -18.05 8.09 2.67
N ALA A 151 -19.28 7.89 3.13
CA ALA A 151 -20.13 8.95 3.65
C ALA A 151 -20.33 8.68 5.13
N MET A 152 -19.77 9.55 5.98
CA MET A 152 -19.77 9.40 7.43
C MET A 152 -20.57 10.52 8.07
N ALA A 153 -21.31 10.18 9.11
CA ALA A 153 -21.86 11.16 10.04
C ALA A 153 -21.51 10.72 11.47
N PHE A 154 -21.12 11.68 12.30
CA PHE A 154 -20.57 11.44 13.62
C PHE A 154 -21.10 12.47 14.63
N THR A 155 -21.19 12.10 15.90
CA THR A 155 -21.73 12.95 16.96
C THR A 155 -21.15 12.57 18.32
N ASP A 156 -21.05 13.55 19.22
CA ASP A 156 -20.73 13.38 20.64
C ASP A 156 -21.96 13.63 21.54
N GLY A 157 -23.14 13.74 20.92
CA GLY A 157 -24.39 14.08 21.59
C GLY A 157 -24.67 15.58 21.71
N VAL A 158 -23.70 16.44 21.41
CA VAL A 158 -23.89 17.92 21.39
C VAL A 158 -23.70 18.46 19.98
N GLN A 159 -22.64 18.04 19.30
CA GLN A 159 -22.37 18.38 17.91
C GLN A 159 -22.69 17.18 17.02
N ILE A 160 -23.16 17.44 15.81
CA ILE A 160 -23.30 16.44 14.75
C ILE A 160 -22.57 16.93 13.50
N GLY A 161 -21.66 16.08 13.01
CA GLY A 161 -20.86 16.33 11.82
C GLY A 161 -21.13 15.30 10.74
N ALA A 162 -20.90 15.69 9.49
CA ALA A 162 -20.86 14.76 8.36
C ALA A 162 -19.71 15.13 7.42
N THR A 163 -19.03 14.10 6.90
CA THR A 163 -17.92 14.25 5.96
C THR A 163 -17.98 13.16 4.87
N LEU A 164 -17.35 13.45 3.74
CA LEU A 164 -17.12 12.46 2.69
C LEU A 164 -15.65 12.05 2.66
N ASP A 165 -15.39 10.90 2.04
CA ASP A 165 -14.05 10.53 1.65
C ASP A 165 -13.41 11.55 0.70
N ARG A 166 -12.10 11.44 0.54
CA ARG A 166 -11.27 12.30 -0.30
C ARG A 166 -11.78 12.45 -1.74
N ASN A 167 -12.37 11.39 -2.27
CA ASN A 167 -12.82 11.31 -3.66
C ASN A 167 -14.34 11.58 -3.79
N GLY A 168 -15.07 11.61 -2.67
CA GLY A 168 -16.52 11.76 -2.60
C GLY A 168 -17.25 10.66 -3.36
N LEU A 169 -16.85 9.40 -3.13
CA LEU A 169 -17.36 8.22 -3.85
C LEU A 169 -18.78 7.84 -3.42
N ARG A 170 -19.29 8.44 -2.35
CA ARG A 170 -20.64 8.21 -1.82
C ARG A 170 -21.49 9.48 -1.86
N PRO A 171 -22.78 9.36 -2.23
CA PRO A 171 -23.67 10.50 -2.26
C PRO A 171 -24.05 10.90 -0.83
N SER A 172 -24.08 12.22 -0.58
CA SER A 172 -24.64 12.80 0.63
C SER A 172 -25.28 14.13 0.27
N ARG A 173 -26.59 14.25 0.54
CA ARG A 173 -27.42 15.42 0.24
C ARG A 173 -28.10 15.87 1.51
N TYR A 174 -28.25 17.18 1.66
CA TYR A 174 -28.96 17.74 2.79
C TYR A 174 -29.85 18.90 2.39
N TYR A 175 -30.89 19.12 3.19
CA TYR A 175 -31.77 20.26 3.08
C TYR A 175 -31.99 20.86 4.45
N VAL A 176 -32.07 22.19 4.46
CA VAL A 176 -32.34 22.98 5.65
C VAL A 176 -33.72 23.58 5.47
N THR A 177 -34.58 23.41 6.46
CA THR A 177 -35.93 23.93 6.46
C THR A 177 -36.00 25.30 7.15
N LYS A 178 -37.15 25.97 7.09
CA LYS A 178 -37.35 27.29 7.71
C LYS A 178 -37.62 27.21 9.21
N ASP A 179 -37.92 26.03 9.71
CA ASP A 179 -38.06 25.64 11.12
C ASP A 179 -36.76 25.03 11.69
N ASP A 180 -35.60 25.39 11.10
CA ASP A 180 -34.25 25.03 11.56
C ASP A 180 -33.95 23.52 11.65
N LEU A 181 -34.73 22.69 10.95
CA LEU A 181 -34.45 21.26 10.81
C LEU A 181 -33.47 21.00 9.66
N ILE A 182 -32.44 20.20 9.94
CA ILE A 182 -31.44 19.79 8.96
C ILE A 182 -31.58 18.30 8.75
N ILE A 183 -31.82 17.90 7.50
CA ILE A 183 -31.94 16.49 7.15
C ILE A 183 -30.87 16.16 6.12
N LEU A 184 -29.95 15.29 6.52
CA LEU A 184 -28.91 14.73 5.67
C LEU A 184 -29.21 13.27 5.37
N SER A 185 -29.08 12.88 4.10
CA SER A 185 -29.31 11.52 3.65
C SER A 185 -28.47 11.17 2.42
N SER A 186 -28.26 9.88 2.17
CA SER A 186 -27.65 9.39 0.93
C SER A 186 -28.48 9.73 -0.31
N GLU A 187 -29.80 9.88 -0.15
CA GLU A 187 -30.74 10.16 -1.24
C GLU A 187 -31.61 11.38 -0.93
N ALA A 188 -32.08 12.05 -1.99
CA ALA A 188 -33.04 13.13 -1.85
C ALA A 188 -34.47 12.55 -1.79
N GLY A 189 -35.31 13.09 -0.92
CA GLY A 189 -36.72 12.68 -0.81
C GLY A 189 -36.99 11.52 0.16
N VAL A 190 -36.08 11.26 1.11
CA VAL A 190 -36.30 10.23 2.15
C VAL A 190 -37.39 10.59 3.16
N LEU A 191 -37.64 11.90 3.37
CA LEU A 191 -38.74 12.40 4.19
C LEU A 191 -39.60 13.33 3.34
N ASP A 192 -40.91 13.32 3.60
CA ASP A 192 -41.87 14.20 2.95
C ASP A 192 -41.82 15.59 3.62
N VAL A 193 -41.07 16.51 3.00
CA VAL A 193 -40.95 17.89 3.47
C VAL A 193 -41.60 18.84 2.45
N PRO A 194 -42.60 19.64 2.87
CA PRO A 194 -43.27 20.59 1.98
C PRO A 194 -42.27 21.53 1.30
N PRO A 195 -42.29 21.69 -0.04
CA PRO A 195 -41.35 22.53 -0.77
C PRO A 195 -41.28 23.98 -0.26
N GLU A 196 -42.39 24.53 0.21
CA GLU A 196 -42.50 25.86 0.80
C GLU A 196 -41.76 26.01 2.13
N ASN A 197 -41.51 24.91 2.85
CA ASN A 197 -40.76 24.91 4.10
C ASN A 197 -39.25 24.73 3.88
N VAL A 198 -38.80 24.43 2.66
CA VAL A 198 -37.37 24.29 2.38
C VAL A 198 -36.73 25.67 2.25
N LEU A 199 -35.72 25.95 3.09
CA LEU A 199 -34.91 27.15 2.98
C LEU A 199 -33.90 27.01 1.83
N TYR A 200 -33.12 25.93 1.83
CA TYR A 200 -32.22 25.57 0.73
C TYR A 200 -31.88 24.08 0.69
N LYS A 201 -31.35 23.62 -0.44
CA LYS A 201 -30.86 22.26 -0.66
C LYS A 201 -29.41 22.33 -1.14
N ASP A 202 -28.54 21.49 -0.59
CA ASP A 202 -27.16 21.35 -1.07
C ASP A 202 -26.69 19.89 -0.95
N ARG A 203 -25.46 19.63 -1.36
CA ARG A 203 -24.78 18.34 -1.25
C ARG A 203 -23.44 18.50 -0.59
N LEU A 204 -23.04 17.46 0.14
CA LEU A 204 -21.68 17.38 0.66
C LEU A 204 -20.74 17.11 -0.53
N ARG A 205 -19.60 17.79 -0.53
CA ARG A 205 -18.59 17.71 -1.60
C ARG A 205 -17.32 17.07 -1.04
N PRO A 206 -16.50 16.40 -1.87
CA PRO A 206 -15.24 15.82 -1.40
C PRO A 206 -14.45 16.86 -0.62
N GLY A 207 -13.98 16.46 0.55
CA GLY A 207 -13.18 17.32 1.40
C GLY A 207 -13.93 18.42 2.15
N ARG A 208 -15.26 18.55 2.05
CA ARG A 208 -16.04 19.47 2.89
C ARG A 208 -16.73 18.74 4.04
N MET A 209 -16.83 19.41 5.17
CA MET A 209 -17.52 18.97 6.38
C MET A 209 -18.77 19.82 6.62
N LEU A 210 -19.86 19.18 6.97
CA LEU A 210 -21.04 19.83 7.54
C LEU A 210 -20.98 19.63 9.05
N LEU A 211 -20.99 20.70 9.83
CA LEU A 211 -21.01 20.63 11.29
C LEU A 211 -22.18 21.46 11.84
N VAL A 212 -22.95 20.86 12.74
CA VAL A 212 -24.06 21.50 13.42
C VAL A 212 -23.82 21.39 14.92
N ASP A 213 -23.87 22.52 15.61
CA ASP A 213 -23.73 22.58 17.05
C ASP A 213 -25.09 22.91 17.68
N THR A 214 -25.65 21.96 18.43
CA THR A 214 -26.95 22.14 19.08
C THR A 214 -26.90 23.06 20.30
N LYS A 215 -25.73 23.25 20.90
CA LYS A 215 -25.52 24.16 22.03
C LYS A 215 -25.41 25.61 21.55
N GLU A 216 -24.75 25.85 20.41
CA GLU A 216 -24.72 27.17 19.76
C GLU A 216 -25.96 27.46 18.92
N GLY A 217 -26.70 26.43 18.52
CA GLY A 217 -27.93 26.55 17.71
C GLY A 217 -27.65 27.01 16.28
N ARG A 218 -26.50 26.65 15.70
CA ARG A 218 -26.13 27.06 14.35
C ARG A 218 -25.37 26.00 13.56
N ILE A 219 -25.40 26.16 12.24
CA ILE A 219 -24.52 25.44 11.31
C ILE A 219 -23.19 26.17 11.27
N ILE A 220 -22.11 25.47 11.61
CA ILE A 220 -20.76 26.01 11.52
C ILE A 220 -20.22 25.71 10.12
N SER A 221 -19.72 26.74 9.44
CA SER A 221 -19.23 26.59 8.07
C SER A 221 -17.93 25.78 8.04
N ASP A 222 -17.70 25.05 6.94
CA ASP A 222 -16.48 24.26 6.71
C ASP A 222 -15.20 25.10 6.88
N GLU A 223 -15.23 26.31 6.34
CA GLU A 223 -14.12 27.26 6.37
C GLU A 223 -13.81 27.72 7.78
N GLU A 224 -14.83 28.02 8.59
CA GLU A 224 -14.69 28.42 10.00
C GLU A 224 -14.13 27.28 10.87
N VAL A 225 -14.71 26.08 10.75
CA VAL A 225 -14.26 24.90 11.51
C VAL A 225 -12.79 24.61 11.21
N LYS A 226 -12.43 24.54 9.93
CA LYS A 226 -11.07 24.17 9.54
C LYS A 226 -10.05 25.26 9.81
N ALA A 227 -10.42 26.53 9.65
CA ALA A 227 -9.52 27.63 9.96
C ALA A 227 -9.20 27.67 11.46
N SER A 228 -10.19 27.44 12.33
CA SER A 228 -9.96 27.40 13.78
C SER A 228 -9.02 26.26 14.19
N ILE A 229 -9.22 25.05 13.65
CA ILE A 229 -8.39 23.87 13.94
C ILE A 229 -6.97 24.02 13.35
N ALA A 230 -6.87 24.52 12.12
CA ALA A 230 -5.58 24.73 11.47
C ALA A 230 -4.74 25.82 12.16
N ALA A 231 -5.38 26.76 12.87
CA ALA A 231 -4.72 27.83 13.62
C ALA A 231 -4.48 27.50 15.10
N GLU A 232 -4.89 26.31 15.58
CA GLU A 232 -4.77 25.94 16.99
C GLU A 232 -3.31 25.88 17.46
N LEU A 233 -2.42 25.42 16.59
CA LEU A 233 -0.99 25.27 16.84
C LEU A 233 -0.18 25.84 15.67
N PRO A 234 1.07 26.29 15.90
CA PRO A 234 1.93 26.84 14.85
C PRO A 234 2.52 25.73 13.96
N TYR A 235 1.66 25.00 13.25
CA TYR A 235 2.07 23.85 12.42
C TYR A 235 3.09 24.23 11.34
N SER A 236 2.98 25.44 10.76
CA SER A 236 3.92 25.92 9.74
C SER A 236 5.33 26.06 10.33
N ASP A 237 5.46 26.69 11.50
CA ASP A 237 6.75 26.89 12.16
C ASP A 237 7.39 25.54 12.52
N TRP A 238 6.57 24.58 12.98
CA TRP A 238 7.05 23.23 13.30
C TRP A 238 7.56 22.48 12.07
N LEU A 239 6.84 22.58 10.95
CA LEU A 239 7.26 21.98 9.69
C LEU A 239 8.55 22.62 9.17
N ASP A 240 8.66 23.94 9.17
CA ASP A 240 9.84 24.65 8.70
C ASP A 240 11.11 24.30 9.52
N GLU A 241 10.96 24.02 10.82
CA GLU A 241 12.08 23.65 11.68
C GLU A 241 12.49 22.17 11.56
N HIS A 242 11.51 21.27 11.40
CA HIS A 242 11.73 19.84 11.61
C HIS A 242 11.53 18.95 10.38
N LEU A 243 10.70 19.34 9.42
CA LEU A 243 10.52 18.62 8.16
C LEU A 243 11.62 19.03 7.19
N VAL A 244 12.30 18.05 6.60
CA VAL A 244 13.45 18.30 5.73
C VAL A 244 13.22 17.65 4.39
N GLU A 245 13.42 18.40 3.31
CA GLU A 245 13.40 17.82 1.97
C GLU A 245 14.70 17.07 1.68
N LEU A 246 14.61 15.93 1.00
CA LEU A 246 15.79 15.12 0.65
C LEU A 246 16.81 15.91 -0.20
N HIS A 247 16.34 16.78 -1.08
CA HIS A 247 17.21 17.55 -1.97
C HIS A 247 18.03 18.62 -1.23
N ASP A 248 17.56 19.07 -0.07
CA ASP A 248 18.25 20.04 0.79
C ASP A 248 19.33 19.39 1.67
N LEU A 249 19.38 18.06 1.73
CA LEU A 249 20.45 17.36 2.44
C LEU A 249 21.78 17.52 1.71
N PRO A 250 22.90 17.66 2.48
CA PRO A 250 24.22 17.79 1.90
C PRO A 250 24.56 16.57 1.05
N GLU A 251 25.34 16.79 -0.01
CA GLU A 251 25.84 15.71 -0.84
C GLU A 251 26.65 14.69 -0.01
N ALA A 252 26.53 13.42 -0.39
CA ALA A 252 27.22 12.35 0.31
C ALA A 252 28.74 12.48 0.12
N PRO A 253 29.54 12.28 1.18
CA PRO A 253 31.00 12.35 1.08
C PRO A 253 31.58 11.23 0.21
N GLU A 254 30.90 10.08 0.16
CA GLU A 254 31.29 8.91 -0.60
C GLU A 254 30.07 8.38 -1.35
N LEU A 255 30.24 8.16 -2.65
CA LEU A 255 29.30 7.39 -3.45
C LEU A 255 29.83 5.96 -3.56
N PRO A 256 28.96 4.96 -3.53
CA PRO A 256 29.36 3.59 -3.83
C PRO A 256 29.92 3.52 -5.26
N ASP A 257 31.15 3.03 -5.42
CA ASP A 257 31.79 2.90 -6.72
C ASP A 257 31.30 1.63 -7.45
N PRO A 258 30.54 1.75 -8.56
CA PRO A 258 30.06 0.60 -9.29
C PRO A 258 31.21 -0.07 -10.05
N LYS A 259 31.61 -1.27 -9.63
CA LYS A 259 32.58 -2.07 -10.39
C LYS A 259 31.89 -2.78 -11.53
N HIS A 260 31.94 -2.19 -12.73
CA HIS A 260 31.35 -2.75 -13.96
C HIS A 260 31.74 -4.22 -14.21
N GLU A 261 32.97 -4.61 -13.85
CA GLU A 261 33.51 -5.95 -14.07
C GLU A 261 32.67 -7.07 -13.42
N ASN A 262 31.90 -6.76 -12.36
CA ASN A 262 31.15 -7.75 -11.60
C ASN A 262 29.63 -7.71 -11.86
N VAL A 263 29.13 -6.77 -12.67
CA VAL A 263 27.67 -6.56 -12.85
C VAL A 263 26.97 -7.81 -13.37
N ARG A 264 27.54 -8.47 -14.38
CA ARG A 264 26.98 -9.72 -14.94
C ARG A 264 26.97 -10.88 -13.94
N GLN A 265 28.01 -11.00 -13.12
CA GLN A 265 28.07 -12.02 -12.08
C GLN A 265 26.99 -11.78 -11.01
N LEU A 266 26.83 -10.52 -10.58
CA LEU A 266 25.77 -10.13 -9.65
C LEU A 266 24.38 -10.36 -10.24
N GLN A 267 24.17 -9.99 -11.52
CA GLN A 267 22.93 -10.26 -12.25
C GLN A 267 22.59 -11.76 -12.20
N GLN A 268 23.56 -12.64 -12.43
CA GLN A 268 23.35 -14.09 -12.32
C GLN A 268 22.99 -14.52 -10.89
N ALA A 269 23.69 -13.98 -9.88
CA ALA A 269 23.46 -14.32 -8.47
C ALA A 269 22.06 -13.91 -7.99
N PHE A 270 21.56 -12.75 -8.44
CA PHE A 270 20.19 -12.29 -8.18
C PHE A 270 19.15 -12.83 -9.17
N GLY A 271 19.56 -13.68 -10.10
CA GLY A 271 18.68 -14.36 -11.05
C GLY A 271 18.08 -13.49 -12.16
N TYR A 272 18.74 -12.39 -12.56
CA TYR A 272 18.36 -11.60 -13.74
C TYR A 272 18.42 -12.44 -15.00
N THR A 273 17.48 -12.18 -15.90
CA THR A 273 17.41 -12.82 -17.21
C THR A 273 17.54 -11.79 -18.32
N TYR A 274 18.06 -12.21 -19.47
CA TYR A 274 18.17 -11.34 -20.64
C TYR A 274 16.80 -10.81 -21.10
N GLU A 275 15.75 -11.61 -20.88
CA GLU A 275 14.38 -11.21 -21.22
C GLU A 275 13.88 -10.04 -20.37
N GLU A 276 14.22 -10.00 -19.09
CA GLU A 276 13.86 -8.89 -18.19
C GLU A 276 14.61 -7.62 -18.54
N LEU A 277 15.90 -7.71 -18.88
CA LEU A 277 16.67 -6.55 -19.32
C LEU A 277 15.98 -5.89 -20.52
N ARG A 278 15.57 -6.68 -21.52
CA ARG A 278 14.94 -6.19 -22.75
C ARG A 278 13.47 -5.82 -22.62
N LYS A 279 12.68 -6.56 -21.84
CA LYS A 279 11.22 -6.37 -21.77
C LYS A 279 10.78 -5.53 -20.58
N VAL A 280 11.60 -5.40 -19.55
CA VAL A 280 11.26 -4.66 -18.32
C VAL A 280 12.13 -3.41 -18.18
N LEU A 281 13.46 -3.59 -18.06
CA LEU A 281 14.36 -2.46 -17.76
C LEU A 281 14.47 -1.48 -18.94
N GLU A 282 14.63 -1.96 -20.17
CA GLU A 282 14.77 -1.12 -21.36
C GLU A 282 13.55 -0.19 -21.59
N PRO A 283 12.29 -0.68 -21.59
CA PRO A 283 11.12 0.18 -21.72
C PRO A 283 10.99 1.21 -20.59
N MET A 284 11.27 0.81 -19.34
CA MET A 284 11.21 1.71 -18.18
C MET A 284 12.23 2.83 -18.29
N ALA A 285 13.45 2.52 -18.74
CA ALA A 285 14.51 3.51 -18.92
C ALA A 285 14.25 4.48 -20.09
N ILE A 286 13.71 4.00 -21.23
CA ILE A 286 13.47 4.84 -22.40
C ILE A 286 12.22 5.72 -22.22
N THR A 287 11.10 5.10 -21.83
CA THR A 287 9.78 5.76 -21.87
C THR A 287 9.37 6.38 -20.53
N GLY A 288 10.00 5.96 -19.42
CA GLY A 288 9.55 6.32 -18.09
C GLY A 288 8.20 5.68 -17.71
N ALA A 289 7.82 4.59 -18.36
CA ALA A 289 6.62 3.81 -18.09
C ALA A 289 6.90 2.30 -18.13
N GLU A 290 6.07 1.52 -17.43
CA GLU A 290 6.09 0.05 -17.48
C GLU A 290 5.79 -0.46 -18.91
N ALA A 291 6.41 -1.58 -19.28
CA ALA A 291 6.17 -2.21 -20.56
C ALA A 291 4.73 -2.75 -20.68
N VAL A 292 4.09 -2.50 -21.82
CA VAL A 292 2.78 -3.07 -22.14
C VAL A 292 2.97 -4.41 -22.84
N ALA A 293 2.30 -5.44 -22.34
CA ALA A 293 2.26 -6.78 -22.92
C ALA A 293 0.82 -7.21 -23.22
N SER A 294 0.66 -8.34 -23.92
CA SER A 294 -0.64 -8.92 -24.26
C SER A 294 -0.63 -10.44 -24.04
N MET A 295 -1.82 -11.07 -24.15
CA MET A 295 -2.11 -12.47 -23.80
C MET A 295 -2.13 -12.73 -22.28
N GLY A 296 -2.60 -13.92 -21.89
CA GLY A 296 -2.63 -14.37 -20.49
C GLY A 296 -1.25 -14.83 -19.99
N TYR A 297 -1.09 -14.87 -18.66
CA TYR A 297 0.08 -15.50 -18.03
C TYR A 297 -0.11 -17.01 -18.03
N ASP A 298 0.51 -17.69 -18.99
CA ASP A 298 0.35 -19.12 -19.26
C ASP A 298 1.48 -19.99 -18.66
N ALA A 299 2.34 -19.40 -17.84
CA ALA A 299 3.38 -20.11 -17.08
C ALA A 299 2.79 -20.72 -15.80
N PRO A 300 3.37 -21.83 -15.28
CA PRO A 300 2.90 -22.45 -14.04
C PRO A 300 3.00 -21.48 -12.86
N LEU A 301 2.16 -21.71 -11.84
CA LEU A 301 2.33 -21.05 -10.54
C LEU A 301 3.74 -21.31 -10.01
N ALA A 302 4.28 -20.36 -9.23
CA ALA A 302 5.66 -20.42 -8.75
C ALA A 302 6.00 -21.77 -8.08
N VAL A 303 5.12 -22.21 -7.17
CA VAL A 303 5.24 -23.49 -6.45
C VAL A 303 5.21 -24.75 -7.34
N LEU A 304 4.72 -24.64 -8.58
CA LEU A 304 4.66 -25.73 -9.55
C LEU A 304 5.73 -25.60 -10.65
N SER A 305 6.64 -24.64 -10.53
CA SER A 305 7.65 -24.39 -11.54
C SER A 305 8.84 -25.32 -11.36
N ASP A 306 9.32 -25.91 -12.46
CA ASP A 306 10.56 -26.71 -12.47
C ASP A 306 11.84 -25.85 -12.39
N ARG A 307 11.70 -24.51 -12.37
CA ARG A 307 12.82 -23.57 -12.29
C ARG A 307 12.79 -22.82 -10.96
N PRO A 308 13.97 -22.49 -10.39
CA PRO A 308 14.04 -21.63 -9.22
C PRO A 308 13.20 -20.37 -9.41
N GLN A 309 12.30 -20.10 -8.47
CA GLN A 309 11.49 -18.89 -8.45
C GLN A 309 12.02 -17.90 -7.41
N ARG A 310 11.72 -16.63 -7.64
CA ARG A 310 11.95 -15.59 -6.65
C ARG A 310 10.80 -15.60 -5.65
N LEU A 311 11.09 -15.20 -4.42
CA LEU A 311 10.09 -15.14 -3.36
C LEU A 311 8.91 -14.23 -3.73
N PHE A 312 9.16 -13.15 -4.48
CA PHE A 312 8.12 -12.25 -4.99
C PHE A 312 7.01 -12.97 -5.78
N ASN A 313 7.34 -14.02 -6.55
CA ASN A 313 6.39 -14.70 -7.45
C ASN A 313 5.31 -15.50 -6.71
N TYR A 314 5.53 -15.81 -5.43
CA TYR A 314 4.58 -16.51 -4.57
C TYR A 314 3.46 -15.61 -4.04
N PHE A 315 3.60 -14.29 -4.17
CA PHE A 315 2.57 -13.34 -3.76
C PHE A 315 1.78 -12.85 -4.96
N LYS A 316 0.48 -12.63 -4.76
CA LYS A 316 -0.43 -12.08 -5.77
C LYS A 316 -1.05 -10.80 -5.25
N GLN A 317 -1.07 -9.76 -6.09
CA GLN A 317 -1.71 -8.48 -5.79
C GLN A 317 -3.21 -8.70 -5.61
N MET A 318 -3.77 -8.24 -4.49
CA MET A 318 -5.22 -8.15 -4.36
C MET A 318 -5.73 -6.92 -5.12
N PHE A 319 -6.98 -6.97 -5.56
CA PHE A 319 -7.65 -5.85 -6.22
C PHE A 319 -9.09 -5.75 -5.73
N ALA A 320 -9.67 -4.56 -5.80
CA ALA A 320 -11.03 -4.31 -5.41
C ALA A 320 -12.00 -4.82 -6.48
N GLN A 321 -13.09 -5.47 -6.04
CA GLN A 321 -14.15 -5.92 -6.94
C GLN A 321 -15.52 -5.77 -6.25
N VAL A 322 -16.42 -5.02 -6.89
CA VAL A 322 -17.79 -4.70 -6.41
C VAL A 322 -17.85 -3.84 -5.15
N THR A 323 -17.13 -4.22 -4.09
CA THR A 323 -17.29 -3.64 -2.75
C THR A 323 -16.81 -2.19 -2.67
N ASN A 324 -15.67 -1.90 -3.31
CA ASN A 324 -15.17 -0.55 -3.55
C ASN A 324 -14.65 -0.39 -5.00
N PRO A 325 -14.72 0.83 -5.58
CA PRO A 325 -14.21 1.08 -6.92
C PRO A 325 -12.68 1.28 -6.91
N PRO A 326 -11.96 0.83 -7.95
CA PRO A 326 -10.59 1.26 -8.18
C PRO A 326 -10.52 2.73 -8.61
N ILE A 327 -9.36 3.36 -8.43
CA ILE A 327 -9.09 4.76 -8.82
C ILE A 327 -8.32 4.79 -10.14
N ASP A 328 -8.60 5.80 -10.97
CA ASP A 328 -7.80 6.08 -12.17
C ASP A 328 -6.57 6.93 -11.80
N ALA A 329 -5.44 6.27 -11.55
CA ALA A 329 -4.17 6.92 -11.20
C ALA A 329 -3.61 7.89 -12.27
N ILE A 330 -4.19 7.95 -13.47
CA ILE A 330 -3.78 8.87 -14.53
C ILE A 330 -4.70 10.08 -14.59
N ARG A 331 -6.02 9.88 -14.52
CA ARG A 331 -7.01 10.97 -14.62
C ARG A 331 -7.27 11.66 -13.29
N GLU A 332 -7.07 10.97 -12.18
CA GLU A 332 -7.32 11.44 -10.82
C GLU A 332 -5.99 11.67 -10.07
N GLU A 333 -4.97 12.19 -10.77
CA GLU A 333 -3.63 12.39 -10.19
C GLU A 333 -3.63 13.31 -8.96
N LEU A 334 -4.57 14.27 -8.90
CA LEU A 334 -4.73 15.21 -7.78
C LEU A 334 -4.98 14.54 -6.42
N VAL A 335 -5.63 13.37 -6.41
CA VAL A 335 -5.94 12.65 -5.18
C VAL A 335 -4.86 11.62 -4.81
N THR A 336 -3.99 11.28 -5.76
CA THR A 336 -2.90 10.32 -5.57
C THR A 336 -1.58 10.99 -5.16
N SER A 337 -0.74 10.27 -4.42
CA SER A 337 0.59 10.77 -4.03
C SER A 337 1.64 9.67 -4.00
N THR A 338 2.80 9.96 -4.60
CA THR A 338 4.03 9.15 -4.51
C THR A 338 4.92 9.53 -3.33
N ALA A 339 4.66 10.69 -2.73
CA ALA A 339 5.50 11.20 -1.65
C ALA A 339 5.38 10.31 -0.42
N THR A 340 6.49 10.17 0.31
CA THR A 340 6.56 9.45 1.57
C THR A 340 7.51 10.16 2.53
N THR A 341 7.46 9.80 3.80
CA THR A 341 8.30 10.39 4.83
C THR A 341 9.07 9.32 5.60
N ILE A 342 10.28 9.68 6.02
CA ILE A 342 11.20 8.88 6.81
C ILE A 342 11.49 9.62 8.12
N GLY A 343 11.02 9.07 9.23
CA GLY A 343 11.30 9.62 10.55
C GLY A 343 10.75 8.73 11.66
N PRO A 344 11.19 8.97 12.91
CA PRO A 344 10.60 8.33 14.07
C PRO A 344 9.24 8.97 14.36
N GLU A 345 8.19 8.15 14.41
CA GLU A 345 6.88 8.59 14.88
C GLU A 345 6.92 8.85 16.40
N ARG A 346 6.12 9.82 16.82
CA ARG A 346 5.94 10.22 18.23
C ARG A 346 4.56 9.83 18.73
N ASN A 347 4.22 10.27 19.93
CA ASN A 347 2.93 10.01 20.53
C ASN A 347 1.81 10.64 19.68
N LEU A 348 0.87 9.81 19.21
CA LEU A 348 -0.27 10.25 18.41
C LEU A 348 -1.21 11.20 19.17
N LEU A 349 -1.31 11.03 20.49
CA LEU A 349 -2.27 11.74 21.33
C LEU A 349 -1.80 13.14 21.69
N GLN A 350 -0.48 13.39 21.69
CA GLN A 350 0.13 14.66 22.08
C GLN A 350 0.96 15.20 20.92
N PRO A 351 0.41 16.16 20.13
CA PRO A 351 1.15 16.75 19.03
C PRO A 351 2.29 17.64 19.57
N GLU A 352 3.53 17.26 19.26
CA GLU A 352 4.75 18.02 19.57
C GLU A 352 5.39 18.54 18.27
N PRO A 353 6.22 19.59 18.33
CA PRO A 353 7.03 20.02 17.19
C PRO A 353 7.88 18.86 16.64
N GLU A 354 8.49 18.06 17.51
CA GLU A 354 9.36 16.96 17.12
C GLU A 354 8.65 15.81 16.42
N SER A 355 7.32 15.75 16.47
CA SER A 355 6.52 14.74 15.76
C SER A 355 6.69 14.81 14.25
N CYS A 356 6.91 16.00 13.68
CA CYS A 356 7.13 16.15 12.25
C CYS A 356 8.62 16.10 11.85
N ARG A 357 9.52 15.66 12.74
CA ARG A 357 10.95 15.49 12.45
C ARG A 357 11.20 14.33 11.49
N HIS A 358 10.87 14.57 10.24
CA HIS A 358 10.86 13.60 9.15
C HIS A 358 11.68 14.14 7.97
N ILE A 359 12.15 13.23 7.13
CA ILE A 359 12.72 13.55 5.83
C ILE A 359 11.69 13.19 4.78
N ARG A 360 11.30 14.16 3.96
CA ARG A 360 10.37 13.95 2.86
C ARG A 360 11.09 13.40 1.65
N LEU A 361 10.48 12.39 1.04
CA LEU A 361 10.90 11.76 -0.20
C LEU A 361 9.80 11.95 -1.24
N ASP A 362 10.16 12.36 -2.45
CA ASP A 362 9.22 12.46 -3.58
C ASP A 362 8.77 11.09 -4.09
N SER A 363 9.62 10.07 -3.90
CA SER A 363 9.40 8.70 -4.31
C SER A 363 9.98 7.72 -3.29
N PRO A 364 9.37 6.52 -3.14
CA PRO A 364 9.99 5.44 -2.39
C PRO A 364 11.19 4.79 -3.11
N VAL A 365 11.41 5.05 -4.39
CA VAL A 365 12.55 4.51 -5.15
C VAL A 365 13.60 5.60 -5.30
N LEU A 366 14.79 5.38 -4.73
CA LEU A 366 15.83 6.40 -4.63
C LEU A 366 17.02 6.07 -5.53
N SER A 367 17.64 7.12 -6.10
CA SER A 367 18.91 7.00 -6.81
C SER A 367 20.06 6.64 -5.87
N ASN A 368 21.21 6.26 -6.41
CA ASN A 368 22.39 5.94 -5.60
C ASN A 368 22.89 7.17 -4.83
N GLU A 369 22.81 8.34 -5.45
CA GLU A 369 23.22 9.63 -4.88
C GLU A 369 22.27 10.02 -3.73
N GLU A 370 20.96 10.00 -3.98
CA GLU A 370 19.92 10.25 -2.99
C GLU A 370 20.03 9.31 -1.78
N PHE A 371 20.23 8.02 -2.04
CA PHE A 371 20.37 7.03 -0.98
C PHE A 371 21.65 7.22 -0.17
N ALA A 372 22.75 7.63 -0.82
CA ALA A 372 24.00 7.92 -0.14
C ALA A 372 23.87 9.12 0.83
N LYS A 373 23.07 10.15 0.49
CA LYS A 373 22.76 11.26 1.41
C LYS A 373 22.13 10.75 2.71
N LEU A 374 21.18 9.83 2.60
CA LEU A 374 20.51 9.20 3.74
C LEU A 374 21.44 8.26 4.51
N ARG A 375 22.33 7.53 3.82
CA ARG A 375 23.34 6.68 4.46
C ARG A 375 24.30 7.47 5.33
N HIS A 376 24.76 8.63 4.87
CA HIS A 376 25.74 9.44 5.60
C HIS A 376 25.11 10.56 6.42
N ILE A 377 23.81 10.47 6.70
CA ILE A 377 23.09 11.51 7.43
C ILE A 377 23.68 11.72 8.83
N ARG A 378 24.07 12.97 9.10
CA ARG A 378 24.57 13.42 10.40
C ARG A 378 23.83 14.67 10.83
N ARG A 379 22.55 14.50 11.19
CA ARG A 379 21.67 15.56 11.66
C ARG A 379 21.12 15.21 13.05
N PRO A 380 20.92 16.17 13.96
CA PRO A 380 20.26 15.92 15.23
C PRO A 380 18.92 15.20 15.02
N GLY A 381 18.73 14.09 15.72
CA GLY A 381 17.53 13.25 15.58
C GLY A 381 17.56 12.25 14.42
N PHE A 382 18.56 12.24 13.55
CA PHE A 382 18.72 11.23 12.50
C PHE A 382 20.07 10.53 12.58
N LYS A 383 20.04 9.21 12.67
CA LYS A 383 21.23 8.34 12.67
C LYS A 383 20.92 7.07 11.88
N SER A 384 21.69 6.87 10.84
CA SER A 384 21.63 5.71 9.95
C SER A 384 22.61 4.61 10.37
N MET A 385 22.24 3.36 10.15
CA MET A 385 23.15 2.23 10.25
C MET A 385 22.85 1.20 9.17
N THR A 386 23.89 0.78 8.46
CA THR A 386 23.81 -0.30 7.48
C THR A 386 23.99 -1.65 8.17
N ILE A 387 23.04 -2.56 7.96
CA ILE A 387 23.07 -3.93 8.42
C ILE A 387 23.14 -4.83 7.18
N PRO A 388 24.21 -5.63 7.04
CA PRO A 388 24.34 -6.56 5.92
C PRO A 388 23.30 -7.68 6.01
N ILE A 389 22.71 -8.08 4.89
CA ILE A 389 21.72 -9.15 4.80
C ILE A 389 22.28 -10.39 4.08
N PHE A 390 23.39 -10.91 4.60
CA PHE A 390 24.05 -12.11 4.08
C PHE A 390 23.87 -13.32 4.98
N PHE A 391 23.97 -14.51 4.38
CA PHE A 391 24.12 -15.77 5.10
C PHE A 391 25.18 -16.66 4.44
N PRO A 392 25.89 -17.49 5.21
CA PRO A 392 26.88 -18.42 4.65
C PRO A 392 26.21 -19.41 3.69
N ALA A 393 26.65 -19.43 2.43
CA ALA A 393 26.06 -20.28 1.38
C ALA A 393 26.14 -21.78 1.74
N ALA A 394 27.22 -22.17 2.42
CA ALA A 394 27.46 -23.56 2.86
C ALA A 394 26.48 -24.04 3.95
N GLU A 395 25.89 -23.14 4.74
CA GLU A 395 24.96 -23.51 5.83
C GLU A 395 23.51 -23.67 5.37
N GLY A 396 23.20 -23.36 4.12
CA GLY A 396 21.86 -23.57 3.56
C GLY A 396 20.76 -22.82 4.31
N ALA A 397 19.62 -23.48 4.46
CA ALA A 397 18.43 -22.93 5.11
C ALA A 397 18.64 -22.60 6.60
N GLU A 398 19.46 -23.36 7.30
CA GLU A 398 19.76 -23.10 8.71
C GLU A 398 20.64 -21.86 8.87
N GLY A 399 21.61 -21.67 7.95
CA GLY A 399 22.38 -20.43 7.85
C GLY A 399 21.48 -19.21 7.62
N MET A 400 20.52 -19.33 6.69
CA MET A 400 19.54 -18.27 6.43
C MET A 400 18.69 -17.94 7.67
N ARG A 401 18.20 -18.97 8.38
CA ARG A 401 17.42 -18.79 9.62
C ARG A 401 18.21 -18.03 10.68
N LYS A 402 19.45 -18.46 10.94
CA LYS A 402 20.34 -17.79 11.90
C LYS A 402 20.65 -16.36 11.50
N ALA A 403 20.87 -16.11 10.21
CA ALA A 403 21.14 -14.77 9.70
C ALA A 403 19.95 -13.83 9.90
N ILE A 404 18.72 -14.30 9.68
CA ILE A 404 17.49 -13.52 9.95
C ILE A 404 17.35 -13.20 11.45
N ASN A 405 17.61 -14.18 12.33
CA ASN A 405 17.58 -13.94 13.78
C ASN A 405 18.67 -12.93 14.19
N THR A 406 19.87 -13.08 13.65
CA THR A 406 21.00 -12.17 13.90
C THR A 406 20.69 -10.76 13.40
N LEU A 407 20.01 -10.63 12.26
CA LEU A 407 19.53 -9.36 11.72
C LEU A 407 18.56 -8.68 12.70
N CYS A 408 17.58 -9.42 13.23
CA CYS A 408 16.62 -8.90 14.20
C CYS A 408 17.31 -8.43 15.49
N GLU A 409 18.20 -9.25 16.06
CA GLU A 409 18.97 -8.87 17.24
C GLU A 409 19.91 -7.68 17.00
N ALA A 410 20.54 -7.63 15.83
CA ALA A 410 21.40 -6.52 15.44
C ALA A 410 20.58 -5.23 15.35
N ALA A 411 19.40 -5.28 14.73
CA ALA A 411 18.49 -4.14 14.68
C ALA A 411 18.12 -3.65 16.09
N ASP A 412 17.74 -4.54 17.00
CA ASP A 412 17.40 -4.16 18.39
C ASP A 412 18.58 -3.45 19.09
N ARG A 413 19.80 -3.98 18.95
CA ARG A 413 21.02 -3.36 19.51
C ARG A 413 21.31 -1.98 18.90
N VAL A 414 21.03 -1.82 17.61
CA VAL A 414 21.25 -0.58 16.87
C VAL A 414 20.22 0.49 17.25
N ILE A 415 18.96 0.08 17.41
CA ILE A 415 17.86 0.92 17.91
C ILE A 415 18.15 1.37 19.34
N ALA A 416 18.62 0.47 20.21
CA ALA A 416 18.98 0.81 21.60
C ALA A 416 20.10 1.88 21.66
N LYS A 417 20.96 1.98 20.64
CA LYS A 417 21.99 3.03 20.50
C LYS A 417 21.43 4.36 19.94
N GLY A 418 20.13 4.42 19.66
CA GLY A 418 19.45 5.61 19.14
C GLY A 418 19.57 5.80 17.63
N HIS A 419 19.80 4.73 16.85
CA HIS A 419 19.67 4.80 15.39
C HIS A 419 18.22 4.62 14.98
N ASN A 420 17.77 5.46 14.05
CA ASN A 420 16.38 5.49 13.60
C ASN A 420 16.23 5.22 12.09
N ILE A 421 17.33 5.10 11.34
CA ILE A 421 17.30 4.68 9.95
C ILE A 421 18.11 3.38 9.85
N LEU A 422 17.42 2.27 9.59
CA LEU A 422 18.04 0.97 9.39
C LEU A 422 18.13 0.68 7.91
N ILE A 423 19.35 0.59 7.38
CA ILE A 423 19.60 0.27 5.98
C ILE A 423 19.95 -1.21 5.88
N LEU A 424 19.07 -2.00 5.24
CA LEU A 424 19.36 -3.38 4.89
C LEU A 424 20.10 -3.39 3.56
N SER A 425 21.28 -4.01 3.50
CA SER A 425 22.11 -4.01 2.30
C SER A 425 22.60 -5.42 1.93
N ASP A 426 22.37 -5.82 0.69
CA ASP A 426 22.98 -7.00 0.07
C ASP A 426 24.21 -6.65 -0.80
N ARG A 427 24.71 -5.41 -0.71
CA ARG A 427 25.93 -4.99 -1.40
C ARG A 427 27.16 -5.57 -0.70
N GLY A 428 27.97 -6.32 -1.45
CA GLY A 428 29.11 -7.08 -0.91
C GLY A 428 28.95 -8.60 -1.01
N LEU A 429 27.91 -9.08 -1.71
CA LEU A 429 27.72 -10.47 -2.06
C LEU A 429 28.99 -11.08 -2.69
N ASP A 430 29.44 -12.21 -2.16
CA ASP A 430 30.65 -12.92 -2.60
C ASP A 430 30.41 -14.44 -2.72
N LYS A 431 31.44 -15.21 -3.07
CA LYS A 431 31.32 -16.67 -3.27
C LYS A 431 30.81 -17.41 -2.04
N ASP A 432 31.20 -16.98 -0.84
CA ASP A 432 30.92 -17.68 0.41
C ASP A 432 29.62 -17.20 1.08
N ASN A 433 29.18 -15.97 0.76
CA ASN A 433 28.06 -15.28 1.39
C ASN A 433 26.96 -14.99 0.36
N ALA A 434 25.85 -15.71 0.47
CA ALA A 434 24.65 -15.48 -0.32
C ALA A 434 23.77 -14.38 0.32
N ALA A 435 23.04 -13.62 -0.49
CA ALA A 435 22.09 -12.63 0.01
C ALA A 435 20.78 -13.29 0.47
N ILE A 436 20.29 -12.89 1.64
CA ILE A 436 18.93 -13.22 2.08
C ILE A 436 17.96 -12.57 1.10
N PRO A 437 16.91 -13.27 0.61
CA PRO A 437 15.87 -12.65 -0.21
C PRO A 437 15.37 -11.36 0.44
N SER A 438 15.45 -10.26 -0.29
CA SER A 438 15.23 -8.91 0.21
C SER A 438 13.85 -8.74 0.87
N LEU A 439 12.83 -9.35 0.25
CA LEU A 439 11.46 -9.40 0.79
C LEU A 439 11.38 -10.13 2.14
N LEU A 440 12.12 -11.23 2.29
CA LEU A 440 12.16 -12.00 3.53
C LEU A 440 12.86 -11.21 4.64
N ALA A 441 14.00 -10.58 4.34
CA ALA A 441 14.74 -9.76 5.30
C ALA A 441 13.90 -8.58 5.81
N VAL A 442 13.28 -7.83 4.89
CA VAL A 442 12.42 -6.68 5.23
C VAL A 442 11.23 -7.11 6.06
N SER A 443 10.49 -8.13 5.63
CA SER A 443 9.26 -8.57 6.31
C SER A 443 9.55 -9.13 7.70
N SER A 444 10.61 -9.95 7.83
CA SER A 444 11.04 -10.51 9.11
C SER A 444 11.36 -9.41 10.12
N LEU A 445 12.15 -8.42 9.70
CA LEU A 445 12.50 -7.27 10.55
C LEU A 445 11.26 -6.42 10.86
N HIS A 446 10.42 -6.13 9.87
CA HIS A 446 9.21 -5.34 10.07
C HIS A 446 8.30 -5.92 11.15
N HIS A 447 8.00 -7.22 11.07
CA HIS A 447 7.16 -7.91 12.04
C HIS A 447 7.84 -8.08 13.41
N HIS A 448 9.15 -8.30 13.44
CA HIS A 448 9.93 -8.32 14.67
C HIS A 448 9.80 -7.00 15.43
N LEU A 449 10.01 -5.88 14.74
CA LEU A 449 9.92 -4.55 15.34
C LEU A 449 8.49 -4.18 15.79
N ILE A 450 7.46 -4.69 15.10
CA ILE A 450 6.06 -4.54 15.56
C ILE A 450 5.86 -5.30 16.87
N ARG A 451 6.32 -6.55 16.97
CA ARG A 451 6.21 -7.37 18.20
C ARG A 451 6.97 -6.75 19.37
N GLN A 452 8.11 -6.10 19.12
CA GLN A 452 8.90 -5.41 20.13
C GLN A 452 8.37 -3.99 20.47
N GLY A 453 7.38 -3.46 19.74
CA GLY A 453 6.89 -2.09 19.93
C GLY A 453 7.90 -1.01 19.54
N THR A 454 8.86 -1.32 18.67
CA THR A 454 9.92 -0.39 18.23
C THR A 454 9.76 0.06 16.78
N ARG A 455 8.82 -0.52 16.01
CA ARG A 455 8.62 -0.21 14.58
C ARG A 455 8.36 1.26 14.30
N THR A 456 7.62 1.96 15.16
CA THR A 456 7.30 3.40 14.99
C THR A 456 8.52 4.29 15.17
N LYS A 457 9.56 3.84 15.89
CA LYS A 457 10.76 4.62 16.19
C LYS A 457 11.80 4.61 15.07
N VAL A 458 11.62 3.76 14.05
CA VAL A 458 12.62 3.55 13.00
C VAL A 458 12.01 3.49 11.61
N ALA A 459 12.80 3.85 10.61
CA ALA A 459 12.53 3.57 9.22
C ALA A 459 13.41 2.42 8.72
N ILE A 460 12.83 1.54 7.90
CA ILE A 460 13.55 0.46 7.22
C ILE A 460 13.80 0.91 5.79
N MET A 461 15.06 0.96 5.39
CA MET A 461 15.49 1.25 4.02
C MET A 461 16.16 0.01 3.45
N LEU A 462 16.07 -0.19 2.15
CA LEU A 462 16.64 -1.34 1.46
C LEU A 462 17.56 -0.88 0.33
N GLU A 463 18.82 -1.26 0.40
CA GLU A 463 19.75 -1.26 -0.74
C GLU A 463 19.85 -2.71 -1.23
N SER A 464 19.31 -2.99 -2.42
CA SER A 464 19.26 -4.38 -2.89
C SER A 464 19.48 -4.52 -4.39
N GLY A 465 20.16 -5.59 -4.77
CA GLY A 465 20.30 -6.04 -6.15
C GLY A 465 19.10 -6.83 -6.68
N GLU A 466 18.14 -7.22 -5.85
CA GLU A 466 17.00 -8.05 -6.23
C GLU A 466 15.79 -7.29 -6.86
N PRO A 467 15.41 -6.09 -6.39
CA PRO A 467 14.24 -5.38 -6.90
C PRO A 467 14.48 -4.83 -8.31
N ARG A 468 13.53 -5.08 -9.21
CA ARG A 468 13.62 -4.68 -10.63
C ARG A 468 12.28 -4.54 -11.34
N GLU A 469 11.26 -5.27 -10.88
CA GLU A 469 9.89 -5.20 -11.38
C GLU A 469 9.00 -4.37 -10.45
N VAL A 470 7.93 -3.78 -11.01
CA VAL A 470 6.92 -2.99 -10.26
C VAL A 470 6.35 -3.80 -9.08
N HIS A 471 6.12 -5.10 -9.29
CA HIS A 471 5.60 -5.97 -8.25
C HIS A 471 6.55 -6.10 -7.06
N HIS A 472 7.88 -6.09 -7.28
CA HIS A 472 8.87 -6.19 -6.22
C HIS A 472 8.77 -4.96 -5.31
N TYR A 473 8.73 -3.76 -5.89
CA TYR A 473 8.59 -2.51 -5.13
C TYR A 473 7.27 -2.47 -4.33
N ALA A 474 6.16 -2.87 -4.95
CA ALA A 474 4.87 -2.93 -4.26
C ALA A 474 4.89 -3.90 -3.07
N LEU A 475 5.50 -5.08 -3.20
CA LEU A 475 5.64 -6.02 -2.10
C LEU A 475 6.49 -5.46 -0.97
N LEU A 476 7.67 -4.92 -1.29
CA LEU A 476 8.58 -4.36 -0.28
C LEU A 476 7.91 -3.23 0.51
N LEU A 477 7.17 -2.35 -0.16
CA LEU A 477 6.38 -1.29 0.50
C LEU A 477 5.26 -1.89 1.35
N GLY A 478 4.51 -2.85 0.81
CA GLY A 478 3.42 -3.53 1.52
C GLY A 478 3.88 -4.27 2.79
N TYR A 479 5.14 -4.69 2.86
CA TYR A 479 5.77 -5.32 4.04
C TYR A 479 6.66 -4.35 4.84
N GLY A 480 6.51 -3.04 4.62
CA GLY A 480 6.96 -2.03 5.57
C GLY A 480 8.31 -1.38 5.27
N VAL A 481 8.91 -1.56 4.09
CA VAL A 481 10.04 -0.72 3.67
C VAL A 481 9.58 0.73 3.49
N SER A 482 10.41 1.69 3.87
CA SER A 482 10.16 3.12 3.63
C SER A 482 10.71 3.58 2.28
N ALA A 483 11.90 3.09 1.90
CA ALA A 483 12.53 3.41 0.62
C ALA A 483 13.43 2.29 0.11
N VAL A 484 13.55 2.16 -1.21
CA VAL A 484 14.33 1.14 -1.91
C VAL A 484 15.31 1.79 -2.86
N ASN A 485 16.58 1.40 -2.78
CA ASN A 485 17.61 1.69 -3.75
C ASN A 485 17.96 0.40 -4.53
N PRO A 486 17.48 0.26 -5.78
CA PRO A 486 17.74 -0.90 -6.62
C PRO A 486 19.09 -0.75 -7.35
N TYR A 487 20.21 -0.76 -6.60
CA TYR A 487 21.53 -0.40 -7.14
C TYR A 487 21.91 -1.22 -8.38
N LEU A 488 21.63 -2.53 -8.38
CA LEU A 488 22.01 -3.41 -9.48
C LEU A 488 21.16 -3.15 -10.74
N ALA A 489 19.92 -2.68 -10.59
CA ALA A 489 19.13 -2.24 -11.73
C ALA A 489 19.78 -1.01 -12.40
N PHE A 490 20.28 -0.05 -11.62
CA PHE A 490 20.98 1.12 -12.15
C PHE A 490 22.32 0.76 -12.80
N GLU A 491 23.10 -0.12 -12.16
CA GLU A 491 24.35 -0.65 -12.75
C GLU A 491 24.08 -1.42 -14.06
N THR A 492 22.98 -2.18 -14.11
CA THR A 492 22.54 -2.88 -15.33
C THR A 492 22.15 -1.91 -16.44
N LEU A 493 21.48 -0.80 -16.13
CA LEU A 493 21.15 0.22 -17.11
C LEU A 493 22.42 0.86 -17.70
N ASP A 494 23.44 1.07 -16.86
CA ASP A 494 24.71 1.57 -17.34
C ASP A 494 25.42 0.60 -18.29
N ASP A 495 25.50 -0.67 -17.90
CA ASP A 495 26.06 -1.75 -18.73
C ASP A 495 25.33 -1.85 -20.09
N MET A 496 24.00 -1.75 -20.08
CA MET A 496 23.19 -1.74 -21.31
C MET A 496 23.46 -0.52 -22.21
N ILE A 497 23.81 0.64 -21.65
CA ILE A 497 24.21 1.84 -22.41
C ILE A 497 25.59 1.62 -23.02
N GLN A 498 26.56 1.13 -22.23
CA GLN A 498 27.93 0.86 -22.67
C GLN A 498 27.97 -0.19 -23.79
N GLU A 499 27.16 -1.24 -23.70
CA GLU A 499 27.03 -2.29 -24.72
C GLU A 499 26.23 -1.84 -25.95
N GLY A 500 25.71 -0.60 -25.95
CA GLY A 500 24.93 -0.05 -27.07
C GLY A 500 23.55 -0.70 -27.26
N MET A 501 23.04 -1.39 -26.23
CA MET A 501 21.66 -1.90 -26.18
C MET A 501 20.66 -0.75 -26.02
N LEU A 502 20.98 0.22 -25.15
CA LEU A 502 20.23 1.46 -24.96
C LEU A 502 20.93 2.60 -25.70
N ARG A 503 20.30 3.15 -26.74
CA ARG A 503 20.89 4.20 -27.58
C ARG A 503 20.16 5.52 -27.40
N GLY A 504 20.92 6.62 -27.36
CA GLY A 504 20.36 7.98 -27.34
C GLY A 504 19.83 8.45 -25.98
N ILE A 505 20.27 7.83 -24.88
CA ILE A 505 19.93 8.22 -23.50
C ILE A 505 21.19 8.25 -22.64
N SER A 506 21.32 9.26 -21.76
CA SER A 506 22.37 9.32 -20.74
C SER A 506 22.01 8.47 -19.53
N HIS A 507 23.01 8.05 -18.76
CA HIS A 507 22.83 7.30 -17.51
C HIS A 507 21.83 7.99 -16.57
N GLU A 508 22.07 9.28 -16.26
CA GLU A 508 21.20 10.09 -15.38
C GLU A 508 19.74 10.11 -15.86
N LYS A 509 19.51 10.25 -17.17
CA LYS A 509 18.16 10.25 -17.74
C LYS A 509 17.51 8.87 -17.67
N ALA A 510 18.28 7.81 -17.89
CA ALA A 510 17.80 6.43 -17.77
C ALA A 510 17.37 6.12 -16.32
N VAL A 511 18.19 6.50 -15.32
CA VAL A 511 17.89 6.36 -13.89
C VAL A 511 16.63 7.15 -13.52
N LYS A 512 16.54 8.43 -13.91
CA LYS A 512 15.37 9.27 -13.64
C LYS A 512 14.08 8.70 -14.24
N ASN A 513 14.15 8.24 -15.49
CA ASN A 513 13.02 7.59 -16.16
C ASN A 513 12.63 6.29 -15.47
N TYR A 514 13.60 5.47 -15.08
CA TYR A 514 13.35 4.22 -14.37
C TYR A 514 12.66 4.46 -13.02
N ILE A 515 13.15 5.40 -12.22
CA ILE A 515 12.53 5.79 -10.94
C ILE A 515 11.10 6.27 -11.17
N LYS A 516 10.88 7.14 -12.16
CA LYS A 516 9.54 7.61 -12.53
C LYS A 516 8.61 6.47 -12.93
N ALA A 517 9.09 5.54 -13.76
CA ALA A 517 8.34 4.37 -14.22
C ALA A 517 7.94 3.47 -13.04
N ALA A 518 8.89 3.16 -12.14
CA ALA A 518 8.65 2.33 -10.97
C ALA A 518 7.63 2.98 -10.04
N SER A 519 7.81 4.26 -9.70
CA SER A 519 6.95 5.02 -8.78
C SER A 519 5.52 5.12 -9.29
N LYS A 520 5.35 5.55 -10.55
CA LYS A 520 4.02 5.68 -11.17
C LYS A 520 3.30 4.33 -11.27
N SER A 521 4.05 3.28 -11.56
CA SER A 521 3.48 1.93 -11.68
C SER A 521 3.12 1.33 -10.33
N VAL A 522 3.83 1.68 -9.24
CA VAL A 522 3.41 1.34 -7.87
C VAL A 522 2.07 2.01 -7.58
N VAL A 523 1.91 3.31 -7.84
CA VAL A 523 0.61 4.01 -7.65
C VAL A 523 -0.52 3.36 -8.45
N LYS A 524 -0.24 2.91 -9.69
CA LYS A 524 -1.19 2.12 -10.49
C LYS A 524 -1.54 0.78 -9.84
N VAL A 525 -0.64 0.13 -9.12
CA VAL A 525 -0.96 -1.08 -8.34
C VAL A 525 -1.87 -0.74 -7.16
N LEU A 526 -1.59 0.37 -6.45
CA LEU A 526 -2.42 0.84 -5.33
C LEU A 526 -3.85 1.15 -5.75
N SER A 527 -3.97 1.80 -6.91
CA SER A 527 -5.25 2.26 -7.44
C SER A 527 -6.19 1.10 -7.81
N LYS A 528 -5.66 -0.13 -8.05
CA LYS A 528 -6.48 -1.34 -8.23
C LYS A 528 -7.29 -1.69 -6.98
N MET A 529 -6.83 -1.31 -5.80
CA MET A 529 -7.56 -1.44 -4.53
C MET A 529 -8.31 -0.15 -4.16
N GLY A 530 -8.19 0.90 -4.97
CA GLY A 530 -8.71 2.24 -4.67
C GLY A 530 -7.91 2.99 -3.61
N ILE A 531 -6.65 2.61 -3.37
CA ILE A 531 -5.78 3.29 -2.39
C ILE A 531 -5.09 4.47 -3.07
N SER A 532 -5.18 5.66 -2.47
CA SER A 532 -4.68 6.89 -3.11
C SER A 532 -3.21 7.21 -2.78
N THR A 533 -2.68 6.76 -1.64
CA THR A 533 -1.35 7.17 -1.16
C THR A 533 -0.42 5.98 -0.87
N ILE A 534 0.88 6.14 -1.17
CA ILE A 534 1.89 5.15 -0.81
C ILE A 534 2.00 4.98 0.71
N GLN A 535 1.77 6.06 1.47
CA GLN A 535 1.79 6.03 2.92
C GLN A 535 0.79 5.03 3.51
N SER A 536 -0.49 5.08 3.11
CA SER A 536 -1.50 4.12 3.59
C SER A 536 -1.25 2.69 3.11
N TYR A 537 -0.53 2.52 2.00
CA TYR A 537 -0.19 1.19 1.49
C TYR A 537 0.97 0.52 2.24
N ARG A 538 1.87 1.33 2.82
CA ARG A 538 3.05 0.84 3.53
C ARG A 538 2.63 0.00 4.74
N GLY A 539 3.04 -1.26 4.79
CA GLY A 539 2.66 -2.19 5.87
C GLY A 539 1.22 -2.73 5.81
N ALA A 540 0.48 -2.44 4.74
CA ALA A 540 -0.92 -2.87 4.60
C ALA A 540 -1.09 -4.33 4.13
N GLN A 541 -0.03 -4.97 3.60
CA GLN A 541 -0.05 -6.36 3.16
C GLN A 541 -1.22 -6.70 2.22
N ILE A 542 -1.39 -5.90 1.15
CA ILE A 542 -2.47 -6.07 0.16
C ILE A 542 -2.11 -7.18 -0.85
N PHE A 543 -1.77 -8.36 -0.33
CA PHE A 543 -1.33 -9.51 -1.10
C PHE A 543 -1.93 -10.81 -0.56
N GLU A 544 -1.99 -11.81 -1.43
CA GLU A 544 -2.30 -13.19 -1.07
C GLU A 544 -1.10 -14.08 -1.43
N ALA A 545 -0.66 -14.90 -0.47
CA ALA A 545 0.42 -15.85 -0.66
C ALA A 545 -0.13 -17.18 -1.21
N VAL A 546 0.42 -17.63 -2.33
CA VAL A 546 0.03 -18.87 -3.01
C VAL A 546 1.21 -19.83 -3.06
N GLY A 547 1.11 -20.94 -2.35
CA GLY A 547 2.14 -21.98 -2.31
C GLY A 547 3.20 -21.78 -1.23
N LEU A 548 2.91 -21.02 -0.16
CA LEU A 548 3.77 -20.87 1.02
C LEU A 548 3.13 -21.59 2.22
N LYS A 549 3.93 -22.30 3.02
CA LYS A 549 3.43 -22.97 4.25
C LYS A 549 2.91 -21.95 5.26
N GLU A 550 1.86 -22.32 5.99
CA GLU A 550 1.23 -21.46 7.01
C GLU A 550 2.23 -21.04 8.09
N ASP A 551 2.98 -21.97 8.68
CA ASP A 551 4.03 -21.67 9.68
C ASP A 551 5.08 -20.66 9.18
N PHE A 552 5.44 -20.75 7.90
CA PHE A 552 6.39 -19.83 7.26
C PHE A 552 5.79 -18.43 7.13
N VAL A 553 4.53 -18.34 6.70
CA VAL A 553 3.79 -17.09 6.60
C VAL A 553 3.56 -16.48 7.98
N GLU A 554 3.18 -17.27 8.98
CA GLU A 554 2.98 -16.80 10.35
C GLU A 554 4.28 -16.21 10.94
N SER A 555 5.42 -16.86 10.70
CA SER A 555 6.72 -16.42 11.21
C SER A 555 7.23 -15.14 10.55
N TYR A 556 7.16 -15.07 9.21
CA TYR A 556 7.87 -14.05 8.44
C TYR A 556 6.95 -13.03 7.74
N PHE A 557 5.70 -13.37 7.48
CA PHE A 557 4.72 -12.55 6.74
C PHE A 557 3.37 -12.52 7.50
N THR A 558 3.44 -12.38 8.82
CA THR A 558 2.32 -12.58 9.75
C THR A 558 1.07 -11.82 9.27
N ARG A 559 -0.11 -12.45 9.36
CA ARG A 559 -1.42 -11.92 8.89
C ARG A 559 -1.64 -11.89 7.38
N THR A 560 -0.72 -12.44 6.59
CA THR A 560 -0.95 -12.63 5.15
C THR A 560 -1.79 -13.89 4.90
N PRO A 561 -2.87 -13.82 4.10
CA PRO A 561 -3.64 -15.02 3.77
C PRO A 561 -2.81 -15.98 2.90
N SER A 562 -2.78 -17.26 3.28
CA SER A 562 -2.23 -18.32 2.45
C SER A 562 -3.11 -19.57 2.49
N ARG A 563 -4.07 -19.64 1.55
CA ARG A 563 -5.05 -20.74 1.50
C ARG A 563 -4.48 -22.04 0.95
N ILE A 564 -3.42 -21.93 0.14
CA ILE A 564 -2.74 -23.06 -0.48
C ILE A 564 -1.32 -23.08 0.08
N GLY A 565 -1.08 -24.03 0.99
CA GLY A 565 0.24 -24.32 1.53
C GLY A 565 1.21 -24.79 0.45
N GLY A 566 2.52 -24.78 0.75
CA GLY A 566 3.51 -25.26 -0.21
C GLY A 566 4.91 -25.30 0.36
N ILE A 567 5.75 -24.37 -0.06
CA ILE A 567 7.17 -24.30 0.31
C ILE A 567 7.40 -23.56 1.64
N GLY A 568 8.50 -23.84 2.31
CA GLY A 568 8.96 -23.11 3.49
C GLY A 568 10.37 -22.56 3.30
N LEU A 569 11.03 -22.25 4.42
CA LEU A 569 12.37 -21.66 4.42
C LEU A 569 13.42 -22.53 3.72
N GLU A 570 13.29 -23.86 3.81
CA GLU A 570 14.24 -24.79 3.20
C GLU A 570 14.27 -24.69 1.68
N GLU A 571 13.10 -24.69 1.06
CA GLU A 571 12.97 -24.58 -0.39
C GLU A 571 13.33 -23.17 -0.86
N VAL A 572 12.91 -22.12 -0.14
CA VAL A 572 13.31 -20.72 -0.47
C VAL A 572 14.84 -20.59 -0.47
N ALA A 573 15.51 -21.15 0.54
CA ALA A 573 16.97 -21.13 0.59
C ALA A 573 17.61 -21.91 -0.57
N LYS A 574 17.05 -23.05 -0.96
CA LYS A 574 17.52 -23.82 -2.13
C LYS A 574 17.35 -23.03 -3.43
N GLU A 575 16.23 -22.33 -3.61
CA GLU A 575 15.99 -21.49 -4.79
C GLU A 575 16.98 -20.32 -4.86
N THR A 576 17.25 -19.66 -3.73
CA THR A 576 18.26 -18.59 -3.64
C THR A 576 19.66 -19.11 -3.96
N LEU A 577 20.05 -20.24 -3.35
CA LEU A 577 21.38 -20.82 -3.55
C LEU A 577 21.57 -21.35 -4.98
N ALA A 578 20.51 -21.80 -5.65
CA ALA A 578 20.62 -22.23 -7.05
C ALA A 578 21.09 -21.09 -7.98
N HIS A 579 20.65 -19.85 -7.75
CA HIS A 579 21.14 -18.69 -8.49
C HIS A 579 22.55 -18.28 -8.06
N HIS A 580 22.82 -18.31 -6.75
CA HIS A 580 24.13 -18.01 -6.19
C HIS A 580 25.22 -18.95 -6.71
N ASP A 581 25.01 -20.25 -6.56
CA ASP A 581 25.94 -21.29 -7.00
C ASP A 581 26.23 -21.16 -8.49
N ARG A 582 25.22 -20.86 -9.29
CA ARG A 582 25.40 -20.65 -10.73
C ARG A 582 26.35 -19.49 -11.04
N ALA A 583 26.26 -18.39 -10.29
CA ALA A 583 27.08 -17.19 -10.52
C ALA A 583 28.55 -17.37 -10.09
N PHE A 584 28.81 -18.21 -9.10
CA PHE A 584 30.16 -18.45 -8.55
C PHE A 584 30.77 -19.81 -8.89
N THR A 585 30.10 -20.60 -9.74
CA THR A 585 30.61 -21.89 -10.20
C THR A 585 31.66 -21.71 -11.28
N ASP A 586 32.88 -22.19 -11.00
CA ASP A 586 34.03 -22.20 -11.91
C ASP A 586 34.08 -23.46 -12.82
N LYS A 587 32.99 -24.24 -12.92
CA LYS A 587 32.96 -25.47 -13.73
C LYS A 587 33.00 -25.14 -15.23
N ASP A 588 33.87 -25.84 -15.97
CA ASP A 588 33.97 -25.75 -17.43
C ASP A 588 32.62 -26.06 -18.10
N GLY A 589 32.16 -25.15 -18.96
CA GLY A 589 30.88 -25.23 -19.68
C GLY A 589 29.75 -24.36 -19.13
N ASN A 590 29.98 -23.59 -18.05
CA ASN A 590 29.02 -22.60 -17.58
C ASN A 590 29.06 -21.35 -18.47
N ASP A 591 27.98 -21.08 -19.21
CA ASP A 591 27.88 -19.88 -20.03
C ASP A 591 27.71 -18.65 -19.11
N LYS A 592 28.63 -17.70 -19.21
CA LYS A 592 28.60 -16.44 -18.43
C LYS A 592 27.52 -15.47 -18.93
N VAL A 593 26.70 -15.88 -19.88
CA VAL A 593 25.57 -15.13 -20.42
C VAL A 593 24.33 -15.29 -19.53
N LEU A 594 23.48 -14.28 -19.53
CA LEU A 594 22.18 -14.33 -18.86
C LEU A 594 21.22 -15.27 -19.60
N ASP A 595 20.44 -16.03 -18.84
CA ASP A 595 19.43 -16.90 -19.42
C ASP A 595 18.33 -16.14 -20.13
N SER A 596 17.79 -16.76 -21.18
CA SER A 596 16.47 -16.43 -21.70
C SER A 596 15.46 -17.41 -21.09
N ALA A 597 14.88 -17.03 -19.94
CA ALA A 597 14.01 -17.92 -19.18
C ALA A 597 12.71 -18.29 -19.89
N GLY A 598 12.28 -17.49 -20.88
CA GLY A 598 11.04 -17.71 -21.62
C GLY A 598 9.82 -17.52 -20.74
N GLU A 599 9.85 -16.50 -19.88
CA GLU A 599 8.78 -16.21 -18.92
C GLU A 599 7.70 -15.32 -19.54
N TYR A 600 8.10 -14.32 -20.30
CA TYR A 600 7.16 -13.42 -20.99
C TYR A 600 6.85 -13.90 -22.42
N GLN A 601 7.61 -14.85 -22.96
CA GLN A 601 7.39 -15.41 -24.28
C GLN A 601 7.94 -16.84 -24.37
N TRP A 602 7.19 -17.72 -25.02
CA TRP A 602 7.61 -19.09 -25.22
C TRP A 602 8.95 -19.18 -25.96
N ARG A 603 9.87 -19.97 -25.40
CA ARG A 603 11.16 -20.36 -25.99
C ARG A 603 11.27 -21.88 -25.91
N ALA A 604 11.90 -22.50 -26.91
CA ALA A 604 12.09 -23.95 -26.94
C ALA A 604 12.88 -24.47 -25.72
N THR A 605 13.82 -23.67 -25.21
CA THR A 605 14.63 -23.94 -24.02
C THR A 605 14.13 -23.19 -22.77
N GLY A 606 12.94 -22.58 -22.81
CA GLY A 606 12.37 -21.75 -21.74
C GLY A 606 11.49 -22.52 -20.75
N LYS A 607 10.82 -21.80 -19.84
CA LYS A 607 9.76 -22.35 -18.97
C LYS A 607 8.67 -23.00 -19.83
N SER A 608 8.06 -24.06 -19.31
CA SER A 608 6.89 -24.66 -19.93
C SER A 608 5.71 -23.67 -19.89
N ILE A 609 5.12 -23.40 -21.05
CA ILE A 609 3.95 -22.51 -21.18
C ILE A 609 2.81 -23.31 -21.81
N CYS A 610 1.58 -23.06 -21.38
CA CYS A 610 0.41 -23.78 -21.89
C CYS A 610 0.22 -23.60 -23.40
N SER A 611 0.25 -22.35 -23.85
CA SER A 611 0.12 -21.95 -25.26
C SER A 611 1.46 -21.96 -25.98
N THR A 612 1.78 -23.09 -26.64
CA THR A 612 2.97 -23.19 -27.51
C THR A 612 2.58 -23.18 -28.98
N ARG A 613 3.52 -22.75 -29.84
CA ARG A 613 3.31 -22.76 -31.31
C ARG A 613 2.90 -24.14 -31.81
N GLU A 614 3.52 -25.19 -31.31
CA GLU A 614 3.25 -26.58 -31.71
C GLU A 614 1.84 -27.01 -31.29
N ARG A 615 1.42 -26.68 -30.05
CA ARG A 615 0.06 -26.97 -29.57
C ARG A 615 -0.98 -26.19 -30.36
N SER A 616 -0.75 -24.91 -30.65
CA SER A 616 -1.65 -24.12 -31.50
C SER A 616 -1.77 -24.70 -32.91
N ILE A 617 -0.66 -25.15 -33.52
CA ILE A 617 -0.67 -25.84 -34.82
C ILE A 617 -1.43 -27.18 -34.74
N CYS A 618 -1.22 -27.95 -33.67
CA CYS A 618 -1.89 -29.22 -33.45
C CYS A 618 -3.40 -29.05 -33.24
N CYS A 619 -3.85 -28.01 -32.53
CA CYS A 619 -5.27 -27.71 -32.33
C CYS A 619 -5.93 -27.13 -33.59
N SER A 620 -5.22 -26.32 -34.37
CA SER A 620 -5.77 -25.67 -35.58
C SER A 620 -5.92 -26.60 -36.78
N LYS A 621 -5.03 -27.59 -36.94
CA LYS A 621 -5.10 -28.57 -38.05
C LYS A 621 -6.44 -29.35 -38.10
N PRO A 622 -6.93 -29.95 -37.00
CA PRO A 622 -8.24 -30.60 -36.95
C PRO A 622 -9.40 -29.63 -37.26
N CYS A 623 -9.37 -28.40 -36.71
CA CYS A 623 -10.40 -27.39 -36.99
C CYS A 623 -10.45 -27.02 -38.48
N GLY A 624 -9.28 -26.83 -39.12
CA GLY A 624 -9.20 -26.58 -40.56
C GLY A 624 -9.73 -27.75 -41.39
N LEU A 625 -9.39 -28.99 -41.01
CA LEU A 625 -9.94 -30.21 -41.62
C LEU A 625 -11.46 -30.34 -41.44
N MET A 626 -11.99 -29.92 -40.30
CA MET A 626 -13.43 -29.90 -40.02
C MET A 626 -14.16 -28.89 -40.91
N ILE A 627 -13.61 -27.68 -41.06
CA ILE A 627 -14.15 -26.64 -41.95
C ILE A 627 -14.14 -27.13 -43.40
N ILE A 628 -13.05 -27.74 -43.86
CA ILE A 628 -12.95 -28.30 -45.22
C ILE A 628 -13.97 -29.44 -45.42
N ARG A 629 -14.15 -30.32 -44.42
CA ARG A 629 -15.22 -31.35 -44.45
C ARG A 629 -16.61 -30.74 -44.52
N HIS A 630 -16.86 -29.69 -43.75
CA HIS A 630 -18.16 -29.00 -43.72
C HIS A 630 -18.46 -28.32 -45.06
N ILE A 631 -17.46 -27.66 -45.67
CA ILE A 631 -17.55 -27.07 -47.02
C ILE A 631 -17.80 -28.14 -48.09
N ARG A 632 -17.11 -29.29 -48.02
CA ARG A 632 -17.33 -30.40 -48.97
C ARG A 632 -18.73 -31.00 -48.81
N ASN A 633 -19.22 -31.16 -47.59
CA ASN A 633 -20.56 -31.68 -47.33
C ASN A 633 -21.65 -30.69 -47.78
N THR A 634 -21.46 -29.38 -47.59
CA THR A 634 -22.39 -28.36 -48.11
C THR A 634 -22.37 -28.29 -49.63
N GLN A 635 -21.20 -28.39 -50.27
CA GLN A 635 -21.10 -28.49 -51.73
C GLN A 635 -21.75 -29.77 -52.29
N SER A 636 -21.58 -30.92 -51.63
CA SER A 636 -22.25 -32.15 -52.05
C SER A 636 -23.76 -32.06 -51.87
N TRP A 637 -24.23 -31.43 -50.79
CA TRP A 637 -25.65 -31.19 -50.54
C TRP A 637 -26.26 -30.23 -51.57
N CYS A 638 -25.57 -29.14 -51.91
CA CYS A 638 -25.98 -28.23 -52.99
C CYS A 638 -26.01 -28.93 -54.37
N LYS A 639 -25.01 -29.75 -54.69
CA LYS A 639 -25.01 -30.54 -55.94
C LYS A 639 -26.14 -31.56 -55.99
N ALA A 640 -26.43 -32.26 -54.89
CA ALA A 640 -27.55 -33.19 -54.80
C ALA A 640 -28.90 -32.49 -54.96
N ARG A 641 -29.04 -31.27 -54.42
CA ARG A 641 -30.26 -30.46 -54.54
C ARG A 641 -30.47 -29.89 -55.95
N MET A 642 -29.39 -29.53 -56.64
CA MET A 642 -29.42 -29.09 -58.05
C MET A 642 -29.67 -30.22 -59.05
N SER A 643 -29.47 -31.49 -58.66
CA SER A 643 -29.80 -32.65 -59.51
C SER A 643 -31.19 -33.22 -59.24
N SER A 644 -31.87 -32.72 -58.19
CA SER A 644 -33.27 -33.02 -57.87
C SER A 644 -34.27 -31.94 -58.34
N ILE A 645 -33.77 -30.85 -58.93
CA ILE A 645 -34.53 -29.82 -59.67
C ILE A 645 -34.27 -30.08 -61.15
#